data_AF-A0A0A7CP35-F1
#
_entry.id   AF-A0A0A7CP35-F1
#
_cell.length_a   1.000
_cell.length_b   1.000
_cell.length_c   1.000
_cell.angle_alpha   90.00
_cell.angle_beta   90.00
_cell.angle_gamma   90.00
#
_symmetry.space_group_name_H-M   'P 1'
#
loop_
_entity.id
_entity.type
_entity.pdbx_description
1 polymer ?
#
loop_
_entity_poly.entity_id
_entity_poly.type
_entity_poly.pdbx_seq_one_letter_code
_entity_poly.pdbx_strand_id
1 'polypeptide(L)'
;MLVRGIALLALAGILPQVVTGLFLNASSQSSTLCTPLETDVDYPGNDIVSTSRSSPDECCADCAATPRCVVYVWNSMTSKCFLKHRVGQQIAYVGAKAAKLQSTSSPFCDLVKENVYYPGNDLSWSLQSRAEDCCDDCRRTPGCRGFVWGPEDYGRCYLKRLLGDPVPKAGYRSAGVIKPPQTCATELDVDYYGNDIVSIPRASPDACCADCDATPNCIAYVWSEYSGRGLCNLKHTKGPTSVATGAVAGVKSSGSAATCGELEADTSYDGVEITSTLRQAPSACCQDCADTPACTFFVWSSGTCSLRKDQGSKVTAPGAVASTLRRPPPPKPTTQQPGVSFVQARTVGTYPLPTLAFSVLPQVRWLENSAYRKFVAEFDLVMTNASLQGHHAGQPHELRLGDTLVSYFPLVASAGECATVAATYSFSLFTFAPASKLCILHNFGTMAPTGETWMATGGGSFAQHPQQTFPVGFTAQTSAANLDACKAACTGACAGVNFLTTGDCILVMPPRSTDDDADGVVGGWVLDSLRWTDVPNGVQFATMTDRDVSSKVVVGTGVENVERCVALITAQPNTKNAIFVYDAPARKCYAVPTSVAALSELRLVNYPTTPLVLSKQTLRGVDAVQLLDATSATDCHRRCIPSQTNCFASAYHAQQTGVCTLYVSTYRAGSTVGVVAARALLPSGPPSRNKTAIFLTAHQDDHELFIPAQVHAALSDPSTTVVFIYMSAGDAGRTDGWYQAREAGTVAATQAWVQTFGLYHPVRQTSEVNILGHVITKVVVGNAIHYFLRLPEWPLIDLLTAPRAVSPLDRPSETYASKEDVAAVLLRLVQLEAKGRATLHSQQFEFVDHQLHSMAGKLIANAVAGDKVLSECLSQAYYWGYQHWLDPVNILDPFVFEGQRRAWLALSSAVMRLYPWQSPWVDHISVLGREYIASSIPRTPLCPS
;
A
#
# COMPACT_ATOMS: atom_id res chain seq x y z
N MET A 1 66.87 -22.74 8.99
CA MET A 1 67.94 -23.20 8.06
C MET A 1 67.94 -22.31 6.81
N LEU A 2 68.86 -22.55 5.87
CA LEU A 2 69.15 -21.74 4.67
C LEU A 2 67.91 -21.62 3.73
N VAL A 3 67.65 -20.59 2.89
CA VAL A 3 68.41 -19.48 2.22
C VAL A 3 68.72 -19.71 0.72
N ARG A 4 68.30 -18.73 -0.12
CA ARG A 4 68.74 -18.31 -1.51
C ARG A 4 68.12 -18.89 -2.81
N GLY A 5 68.19 -18.04 -3.85
CA GLY A 5 67.90 -18.26 -5.29
C GLY A 5 66.59 -17.59 -5.76
N ILE A 6 66.49 -16.40 -6.39
CA ILE A 6 67.36 -15.54 -7.24
C ILE A 6 67.53 -15.98 -8.71
N ALA A 7 66.92 -15.21 -9.61
CA ALA A 7 67.33 -14.93 -10.99
C ALA A 7 66.86 -13.50 -11.37
N LEU A 8 67.50 -12.83 -12.33
CA LEU A 8 67.31 -11.40 -12.64
C LEU A 8 67.53 -11.08 -14.15
N LEU A 9 67.31 -9.81 -14.54
CA LEU A 9 67.53 -9.10 -15.84
C LEU A 9 66.20 -8.73 -16.58
N ALA A 10 65.85 -7.49 -16.98
CA ALA A 10 66.57 -6.26 -17.45
C ALA A 10 66.96 -6.30 -18.96
N LEU A 11 66.93 -5.26 -19.82
CA LEU A 11 66.71 -3.78 -19.82
C LEU A 11 66.49 -3.34 -21.33
N ALA A 12 66.09 -2.15 -21.84
CA ALA A 12 65.69 -0.80 -21.35
C ALA A 12 64.99 0.04 -22.47
N GLY A 13 64.33 1.16 -22.12
CA GLY A 13 64.21 2.40 -22.97
C GLY A 13 62.96 2.57 -23.86
N ILE A 14 62.54 3.79 -24.29
CA ILE A 14 63.10 5.18 -24.15
C ILE A 14 61.97 6.24 -23.93
N LEU A 15 62.36 7.40 -23.38
CA LEU A 15 61.69 8.68 -22.99
C LEU A 15 61.01 9.50 -24.13
N PRO A 16 60.20 10.59 -23.92
CA PRO A 16 60.36 11.72 -22.96
C PRO A 16 59.11 12.06 -22.08
N GLN A 17 59.07 12.93 -21.04
CA GLN A 17 59.69 14.24 -20.68
C GLN A 17 59.17 15.47 -21.48
N VAL A 18 58.84 16.66 -20.95
CA VAL A 18 58.75 17.28 -19.58
C VAL A 18 57.47 18.17 -19.57
N VAL A 19 56.84 18.60 -18.46
CA VAL A 19 57.09 19.87 -17.69
C VAL A 19 56.20 19.88 -16.42
N THR A 20 56.67 20.59 -15.38
CA THR A 20 56.17 20.71 -13.99
C THR A 20 54.76 21.26 -13.76
N GLY A 21 54.13 20.85 -12.63
CA GLY A 21 52.92 21.51 -12.09
C GLY A 21 52.59 21.14 -10.63
N LEU A 22 53.29 21.76 -9.66
CA LEU A 22 52.95 21.93 -8.22
C LEU A 22 52.33 20.78 -7.41
N PHE A 23 53.03 20.37 -6.34
CA PHE A 23 52.37 19.76 -5.17
C PHE A 23 51.48 20.79 -4.46
N LEU A 24 50.21 20.46 -4.25
CA LEU A 24 49.35 21.09 -3.25
C LEU A 24 48.61 20.03 -2.44
N ASN A 25 48.33 20.37 -1.18
CA ASN A 25 47.85 19.46 -0.15
C ASN A 25 46.65 18.61 -0.59
N ALA A 26 46.71 17.31 -0.29
CA ALA A 26 45.51 16.56 0.06
C ALA A 26 45.02 17.09 1.42
N SER A 27 44.34 18.23 1.41
CA SER A 27 43.69 18.79 2.59
C SER A 27 42.63 17.82 3.09
N SER A 28 42.55 17.68 4.42
CA SER A 28 41.43 16.98 5.04
C SER A 28 40.13 17.69 4.68
N GLN A 29 39.27 17.04 3.88
CA GLN A 29 37.85 17.36 3.88
C GLN A 29 37.27 16.87 5.21
N SER A 30 37.51 17.67 6.25
CA SER A 30 36.82 17.57 7.53
C SER A 30 35.31 17.56 7.27
N SER A 31 34.60 16.60 7.84
CA SER A 31 33.17 16.45 7.63
C SER A 31 32.42 17.69 8.15
N THR A 32 31.74 18.41 7.25
CA THR A 32 30.83 19.53 7.55
C THR A 32 29.51 19.05 8.19
N LEU A 33 29.63 18.10 9.11
CA LEU A 33 28.56 17.30 9.70
C LEU A 33 28.65 17.31 11.22
N CYS A 34 29.83 17.56 11.79
CA CYS A 34 30.05 17.74 13.23
C CYS A 34 30.84 19.01 13.54
N THR A 35 30.71 19.50 14.78
CA THR A 35 31.56 20.57 15.32
C THR A 35 33.02 20.12 15.40
N PRO A 36 33.98 21.07 15.50
CA PRO A 36 35.34 20.74 15.92
C PRO A 36 35.36 19.92 17.22
N LEU A 37 36.37 19.05 17.37
CA LEU A 37 36.53 18.18 18.52
C LEU A 37 36.87 18.95 19.81
N GLU A 38 36.03 18.78 20.82
CA GLU A 38 36.25 19.20 22.20
C GLU A 38 37.13 18.15 22.89
N THR A 39 38.35 18.53 23.28
CA THR A 39 39.34 17.60 23.86
C THR A 39 39.28 17.56 25.38
N ASP A 40 39.42 16.36 25.94
CA ASP A 40 39.32 16.03 27.37
C ASP A 40 37.95 16.41 27.97
N VAL A 41 36.89 16.22 27.17
CA VAL A 41 35.50 16.55 27.50
C VAL A 41 34.60 15.32 27.36
N ASP A 42 33.79 15.06 28.40
CA ASP A 42 32.67 14.12 28.39
C ASP A 42 31.33 14.83 28.65
N TYR A 43 30.25 14.18 28.22
CA TYR A 43 28.85 14.55 28.42
C TYR A 43 28.12 13.37 29.07
N PRO A 44 28.16 13.21 30.41
CA PRO A 44 27.72 11.99 31.07
C PRO A 44 26.25 11.63 30.81
N GLY A 45 26.00 10.33 30.63
CA GLY A 45 24.67 9.80 30.32
C GLY A 45 24.14 10.22 28.95
N ASN A 46 22.82 10.11 28.77
CA ASN A 46 22.09 10.33 27.52
C ASN A 46 22.48 9.38 26.36
N ASP A 47 23.24 8.33 26.64
CA ASP A 47 23.69 7.33 25.69
C ASP A 47 22.54 6.57 25.00
N ILE A 48 22.72 6.31 23.71
CA ILE A 48 21.84 5.50 22.85
C ILE A 48 22.47 4.12 22.66
N VAL A 49 23.75 4.11 22.27
CA VAL A 49 24.55 2.94 21.94
C VAL A 49 26.03 3.34 21.96
N SER A 50 26.94 2.37 22.14
CA SER A 50 28.37 2.59 21.92
C SER A 50 28.89 1.77 20.73
N THR A 51 29.56 2.42 19.77
CA THR A 51 30.33 1.75 18.71
C THR A 51 31.82 1.72 19.06
N SER A 52 32.62 0.99 18.29
CA SER A 52 34.09 1.00 18.40
C SER A 52 34.72 1.54 17.12
N ARG A 53 35.63 2.51 17.25
CA ARG A 53 36.30 3.23 16.17
C ARG A 53 37.74 3.60 16.51
N SER A 54 38.62 3.56 15.51
CA SER A 54 40.06 3.82 15.67
C SER A 54 40.39 5.28 15.97
N SER A 55 39.54 6.20 15.53
CA SER A 55 39.68 7.65 15.71
C SER A 55 38.35 8.27 16.18
N PRO A 56 38.38 9.46 16.80
CA PRO A 56 37.18 10.20 17.14
C PRO A 56 36.40 10.68 15.90
N ASP A 57 37.08 10.97 14.79
CA ASP A 57 36.46 11.53 13.58
C ASP A 57 35.47 10.55 12.92
N GLU A 58 35.79 9.26 12.96
CA GLU A 58 34.89 8.17 12.56
C GLU A 58 33.55 8.17 13.33
N CYS A 59 33.54 8.63 14.59
CA CYS A 59 32.33 8.68 15.42
C CYS A 59 31.30 9.71 14.91
N CYS A 60 31.71 10.68 14.10
CA CYS A 60 30.79 11.64 13.51
C CYS A 60 29.81 10.94 12.55
N ALA A 61 30.32 10.05 11.71
CA ALA A 61 29.51 9.26 10.78
C ALA A 61 28.59 8.28 11.55
N ASP A 62 29.11 7.65 12.60
CA ASP A 62 28.30 6.76 13.46
C ASP A 62 27.16 7.51 14.14
N CYS A 63 27.39 8.72 14.66
CA CYS A 63 26.34 9.55 15.24
C CYS A 63 25.32 9.97 14.18
N ALA A 64 25.77 10.47 13.01
CA ALA A 64 24.88 10.86 11.91
C ALA A 64 24.01 9.70 11.39
N ALA A 65 24.52 8.47 11.42
CA ALA A 65 23.80 7.26 11.03
C ALA A 65 22.94 6.64 12.16
N THR A 66 23.04 7.15 13.40
CA THR A 66 22.32 6.62 14.56
C THR A 66 21.10 7.49 14.87
N PRO A 67 19.85 6.98 14.69
CA PRO A 67 18.65 7.76 14.95
C PRO A 67 18.63 8.38 16.35
N ARG A 68 18.29 9.67 16.41
CA ARG A 68 18.28 10.53 17.61
C ARG A 68 19.64 10.91 18.18
N CYS A 69 20.79 10.50 17.62
CA CYS A 69 22.08 11.02 18.07
C CYS A 69 22.21 12.51 17.75
N VAL A 70 22.81 13.28 18.66
CA VAL A 70 23.11 14.72 18.48
C VAL A 70 24.53 15.09 18.92
N VAL A 71 25.17 14.24 19.70
CA VAL A 71 26.56 14.39 20.18
C VAL A 71 27.16 13.00 20.40
N TYR A 72 28.46 12.86 20.15
CA TYR A 72 29.21 11.68 20.58
C TYR A 72 30.34 12.08 21.53
N VAL A 73 30.80 11.11 22.33
CA VAL A 73 32.05 11.19 23.09
C VAL A 73 32.89 9.96 22.77
N TRP A 74 34.06 10.14 22.16
CA TRP A 74 35.03 9.07 21.94
C TRP A 74 35.99 8.98 23.13
N ASN A 75 36.24 7.77 23.62
CA ASN A 75 37.15 7.52 24.74
C ASN A 75 38.44 6.84 24.24
N SER A 76 39.57 7.55 24.32
CA SER A 76 40.86 7.12 23.76
C SER A 76 41.46 5.87 24.40
N MET A 77 41.08 5.55 25.64
CA MET A 77 41.58 4.38 26.37
C MET A 77 40.81 3.09 26.02
N THR A 78 39.65 3.22 25.36
CA THR A 78 38.77 2.07 25.03
C THR A 78 38.37 2.01 23.56
N SER A 79 38.76 3.00 22.75
CA SER A 79 38.40 3.15 21.33
C SER A 79 36.90 3.08 21.06
N LYS A 80 36.07 3.55 22.00
CA LYS A 80 34.61 3.56 21.92
C LYS A 80 34.06 4.95 21.63
N CYS A 81 33.13 5.04 20.68
CA CYS A 81 32.24 6.19 20.52
C CYS A 81 30.98 5.95 21.37
N PHE A 82 30.70 6.82 22.33
CA PHE A 82 29.46 6.85 23.08
C PHE A 82 28.50 7.83 22.40
N LEU A 83 27.49 7.30 21.71
CA LEU A 83 26.56 8.08 20.88
C LEU A 83 25.35 8.49 21.72
N LYS A 84 25.04 9.79 21.80
CA LYS A 84 24.12 10.35 22.81
C LYS A 84 23.01 11.19 22.18
N HIS A 85 21.81 11.10 22.76
CA HIS A 85 20.59 11.76 22.23
C HIS A 85 20.32 13.16 22.79
N ARG A 86 21.19 13.66 23.67
CA ARG A 86 21.13 14.99 24.26
C ARG A 86 22.54 15.41 24.64
N VAL A 87 22.88 16.69 24.45
CA VAL A 87 24.06 17.30 25.05
C VAL A 87 23.83 17.39 26.56
N GLY A 88 24.54 16.58 27.33
CA GLY A 88 24.45 16.56 28.79
C GLY A 88 25.14 17.75 29.45
N GLN A 89 25.37 17.67 30.76
CA GLN A 89 26.32 18.56 31.43
C GLN A 89 27.74 18.27 30.90
N GLN A 90 28.47 19.31 30.52
CA GLN A 90 29.88 19.19 30.13
C GLN A 90 30.76 18.96 31.37
N ILE A 91 31.60 17.93 31.36
CA ILE A 91 32.64 17.71 32.37
C ILE A 91 34.01 17.50 31.72
N ALA A 92 35.08 17.76 32.46
CA ALA A 92 36.43 17.40 32.06
C ALA A 92 36.69 15.91 32.32
N TYR A 93 37.17 15.18 31.30
CA TYR A 93 37.57 13.77 31.41
C TYR A 93 38.76 13.50 30.48
N VAL A 94 39.92 13.21 31.06
CA VAL A 94 41.18 13.02 30.31
C VAL A 94 41.06 11.81 29.37
N GLY A 95 41.37 12.03 28.09
CA GLY A 95 41.24 11.02 27.03
C GLY A 95 39.86 10.97 26.36
N ALA A 96 38.87 11.72 26.82
CA ALA A 96 37.61 11.89 26.10
C ALA A 96 37.76 12.92 24.96
N LYS A 97 37.04 12.73 23.85
CA LYS A 97 36.96 13.68 22.73
C LYS A 97 35.52 13.73 22.22
N ALA A 98 34.88 14.88 22.31
CA ALA A 98 33.46 15.04 21.97
C ALA A 98 33.23 15.92 20.75
N ALA A 99 32.19 15.66 19.97
CA ALA A 99 31.65 16.61 19.01
C ALA A 99 30.14 16.45 18.82
N LYS A 100 29.49 17.56 18.52
CA LYS A 100 28.05 17.67 18.27
C LYS A 100 27.79 17.60 16.77
N LEU A 101 26.68 16.99 16.34
CA LEU A 101 26.26 17.11 14.94
C LEU A 101 25.90 18.57 14.63
N GLN A 102 26.31 19.09 13.48
CA GLN A 102 25.96 20.43 13.04
C GLN A 102 24.51 20.47 12.54
N SER A 103 23.72 21.40 13.05
CA SER A 103 22.38 21.69 12.53
C SER A 103 22.47 22.33 11.15
N THR A 104 22.42 21.49 10.12
CA THR A 104 22.15 21.88 8.73
C THR A 104 20.80 22.59 8.63
N SER A 105 20.80 23.92 8.60
CA SER A 105 19.60 24.70 8.31
C SER A 105 19.12 24.40 6.89
N SER A 106 17.95 23.79 6.75
CA SER A 106 17.33 23.58 5.44
C SER A 106 17.00 24.93 4.79
N PRO A 107 17.36 25.18 3.53
CA PRO A 107 17.05 26.44 2.83
C PRO A 107 15.55 26.60 2.52
N PHE A 108 14.74 25.61 2.86
CA PHE A 108 13.28 25.60 2.68
C PHE A 108 12.51 25.95 3.97
N CYS A 109 13.18 26.38 5.04
CA CYS A 109 12.55 26.81 6.29
C CYS A 109 13.21 28.05 6.89
N ASP A 110 12.45 28.72 7.77
CA ASP A 110 13.01 29.68 8.72
C ASP A 110 14.04 29.00 9.65
N LEU A 111 14.87 29.81 10.31
CA LEU A 111 15.71 29.32 11.40
C LEU A 111 14.85 28.70 12.51
N VAL A 112 15.23 27.49 12.94
CA VAL A 112 14.53 26.76 14.00
C VAL A 112 14.61 27.52 15.32
N LYS A 113 13.45 27.82 15.90
CA LYS A 113 13.28 28.57 17.15
C LYS A 113 13.27 27.59 18.32
N GLU A 114 14.23 27.76 19.22
CA GLU A 114 14.35 26.95 20.44
C GLU A 114 13.35 27.39 21.53
N ASN A 115 12.73 26.42 22.19
CA ASN A 115 11.74 26.59 23.25
C ASN A 115 10.44 27.31 22.82
N VAL A 116 10.07 27.23 21.54
CA VAL A 116 8.86 27.86 20.97
C VAL A 116 7.88 26.79 20.52
N TYR A 117 6.67 26.85 21.07
CA TYR A 117 5.54 25.98 20.72
C TYR A 117 4.42 26.80 20.06
N TYR A 118 3.78 26.24 19.04
CA TYR A 118 2.61 26.83 18.37
C TYR A 118 1.39 25.93 18.63
N PRO A 119 0.39 26.38 19.41
CA PRO A 119 -0.77 25.57 19.78
C PRO A 119 -1.78 25.40 18.64
N GLY A 120 -2.41 24.23 18.60
CA GLY A 120 -3.43 23.88 17.61
C GLY A 120 -2.93 23.93 16.16
N ASN A 121 -3.85 24.14 15.21
CA ASN A 121 -3.57 24.24 13.77
C ASN A 121 -2.84 23.04 13.14
N ASP A 122 -2.97 21.86 13.73
CA ASP A 122 -2.38 20.62 13.19
C ASP A 122 -3.08 20.18 11.88
N LEU A 123 -2.29 19.61 10.96
CA LEU A 123 -2.74 18.92 9.74
C LEU A 123 -2.52 17.41 9.86
N SER A 124 -1.31 17.06 10.30
CA SER A 124 -0.77 15.72 10.37
C SER A 124 0.42 15.77 11.33
N TRP A 125 1.05 14.62 11.59
CA TRP A 125 2.31 14.55 12.30
C TRP A 125 3.21 13.47 11.72
N SER A 126 4.52 13.67 11.83
CA SER A 126 5.54 12.65 11.59
C SER A 126 6.37 12.44 12.85
N LEU A 127 7.24 11.42 12.86
CA LEU A 127 8.25 11.22 13.90
C LEU A 127 9.63 11.44 13.26
N GLN A 128 10.42 12.36 13.81
CA GLN A 128 11.77 12.62 13.34
C GLN A 128 12.78 12.70 14.48
N SER A 129 14.01 12.29 14.17
CA SER A 129 15.14 12.35 15.08
C SER A 129 15.54 13.77 15.49
N ARG A 130 15.31 14.76 14.61
CA ARG A 130 15.68 16.17 14.80
C ARG A 130 14.53 17.07 14.36
N ALA A 131 14.51 18.31 14.86
CA ALA A 131 13.52 19.30 14.43
C ALA A 131 13.78 19.82 13.01
N GLU A 132 15.05 19.85 12.61
CA GLU A 132 15.50 20.22 11.27
C GLU A 132 14.90 19.30 10.19
N ASP A 133 14.74 18.01 10.50
CA ASP A 133 14.19 17.00 9.59
C ASP A 133 12.68 17.27 9.31
N CYS A 134 11.93 17.80 10.29
CA CYS A 134 10.52 18.21 10.16
C CYS A 134 10.27 19.26 9.07
N CYS A 135 11.31 20.01 8.68
CA CYS A 135 11.21 21.00 7.62
C CYS A 135 10.76 20.37 6.30
N ASP A 136 11.39 19.26 5.92
CA ASP A 136 11.12 18.61 4.65
C ASP A 136 9.79 17.84 4.66
N ASP A 137 9.37 17.33 5.83
CA ASP A 137 8.03 16.75 6.03
C ASP A 137 6.92 17.80 5.85
N CYS A 138 7.03 18.96 6.50
CA CYS A 138 6.06 20.05 6.32
C CYS A 138 6.10 20.63 4.89
N ARG A 139 7.28 20.70 4.27
CA ARG A 139 7.42 21.10 2.86
C ARG A 139 6.70 20.14 1.90
N ARG A 140 6.80 18.83 2.13
CA ARG A 140 6.15 17.78 1.32
C ARG A 140 4.65 17.64 1.62
N THR A 141 4.20 18.07 2.81
CA THR A 141 2.80 17.99 3.23
C THR A 141 1.96 19.13 2.61
N PRO A 142 0.94 18.82 1.78
CA PRO A 142 -0.01 19.83 1.29
C PRO A 142 -0.64 20.60 2.44
N GLY A 143 -0.87 21.90 2.26
CA GLY A 143 -1.40 22.78 3.30
C GLY A 143 -0.43 23.20 4.41
N CYS A 144 0.68 22.50 4.65
CA CYS A 144 1.55 22.81 5.80
C CYS A 144 2.36 24.11 5.60
N ARG A 145 2.54 24.89 6.66
CA ARG A 145 3.18 26.23 6.68
C ARG A 145 4.27 26.37 7.75
N GLY A 146 4.36 25.43 8.68
CA GLY A 146 5.42 25.33 9.66
C GLY A 146 5.26 24.08 10.51
N PHE A 147 6.23 23.78 11.35
CA PHE A 147 6.19 22.61 12.23
C PHE A 147 6.51 22.97 13.68
N VAL A 148 6.13 22.06 14.58
CA VAL A 148 6.54 22.07 15.99
C VAL A 148 7.06 20.67 16.33
N TRP A 149 8.31 20.55 16.74
CA TRP A 149 8.95 19.30 17.13
C TRP A 149 9.01 19.18 18.66
N GLY A 150 8.45 18.09 19.20
CA GLY A 150 8.45 17.80 20.64
C GLY A 150 9.42 16.66 21.00
N PRO A 151 10.54 16.91 21.69
CA PRO A 151 11.44 15.83 22.14
C PRO A 151 10.82 14.95 23.23
N GLU A 152 9.89 15.51 24.01
CA GLU A 152 9.11 14.80 25.04
C GLU A 152 8.03 13.92 24.38
N ASP A 153 7.48 14.36 23.25
CA ASP A 153 6.57 13.59 22.37
C ASP A 153 7.35 12.63 21.44
N TYR A 154 8.46 12.06 21.91
CA TYR A 154 9.33 11.12 21.18
C TYR A 154 9.94 11.64 19.87
N GLY A 155 9.99 12.96 19.66
CA GLY A 155 10.45 13.57 18.41
C GLY A 155 9.34 13.79 17.39
N ARG A 156 8.08 13.89 17.83
CA ARG A 156 6.94 14.15 16.94
C ARG A 156 7.03 15.55 16.33
N CYS A 157 7.04 15.61 14.99
CA CYS A 157 6.81 16.82 14.21
C CYS A 157 5.31 17.03 14.05
N TYR A 158 4.73 17.94 14.81
CA TYR A 158 3.38 18.45 14.61
C TYR A 158 3.38 19.38 13.39
N LEU A 159 2.81 18.93 12.27
CA LEU A 159 2.83 19.65 11.00
C LEU A 159 1.62 20.60 10.95
N LYS A 160 1.88 21.92 10.88
CA LYS A 160 0.86 22.96 11.10
C LYS A 160 0.35 23.54 9.78
N ARG A 161 -0.98 23.68 9.62
CA ARG A 161 -1.59 24.49 8.55
C ARG A 161 -1.27 25.97 8.71
N LEU A 162 -1.13 26.44 9.95
CA LEU A 162 -0.80 27.81 10.29
C LEU A 162 0.07 27.83 11.54
N LEU A 163 1.10 28.68 11.56
CA LEU A 163 1.74 29.08 12.81
C LEU A 163 0.88 30.20 13.42
N GLY A 164 0.22 29.89 14.54
CA GLY A 164 -0.54 30.87 15.33
C GLY A 164 0.38 31.70 16.23
N ASP A 165 -0.15 32.19 17.35
CA ASP A 165 0.67 32.89 18.34
C ASP A 165 1.68 31.94 19.01
N PRO A 166 2.97 32.32 19.10
CA PRO A 166 3.98 31.50 19.76
C PRO A 166 3.83 31.55 21.29
N VAL A 167 3.91 30.40 21.95
CA VAL A 167 4.03 30.31 23.41
C VAL A 167 5.38 29.69 23.81
N PRO A 168 6.05 30.18 24.86
CA PRO A 168 7.25 29.53 25.39
C PRO A 168 6.94 28.13 25.93
N LYS A 169 7.64 27.10 25.46
CA LYS A 169 7.58 25.74 26.02
C LYS A 169 8.95 25.09 25.93
N ALA A 170 9.54 24.77 27.08
CA ALA A 170 10.90 24.24 27.17
C ALA A 170 11.09 22.98 26.30
N GLY A 171 12.21 22.90 25.59
CA GLY A 171 12.57 21.76 24.74
C GLY A 171 11.88 21.68 23.37
N TYR A 172 10.74 22.35 23.15
CA TYR A 172 10.05 22.32 21.85
C TYR A 172 10.75 23.23 20.84
N ARG A 173 10.81 22.79 19.57
CA ARG A 173 11.58 23.44 18.50
C ARG A 173 10.69 23.66 17.28
N SER A 174 10.66 24.85 16.68
CA SER A 174 9.70 25.15 15.61
C SER A 174 10.20 26.11 14.53
N ALA A 175 9.71 25.98 13.29
CA ALA A 175 10.02 26.87 12.18
C ALA A 175 8.84 26.99 11.19
N GLY A 176 8.80 28.08 10.43
CA GLY A 176 7.98 28.19 9.23
C GLY A 176 8.65 27.50 8.03
N VAL A 177 7.86 27.07 7.06
CA VAL A 177 8.34 26.56 5.76
C VAL A 177 8.32 27.68 4.74
N ILE A 178 9.47 27.95 4.14
CA ILE A 178 9.63 28.85 3.00
C ILE A 178 9.23 28.09 1.74
N LYS A 179 7.95 28.18 1.37
CA LYS A 179 7.46 27.70 0.08
C LYS A 179 7.82 28.69 -1.03
N PRO A 180 8.23 28.25 -2.23
CA PRO A 180 8.37 29.14 -3.38
C PRO A 180 7.04 29.84 -3.67
N PRO A 181 7.02 31.15 -3.98
CA PRO A 181 5.79 31.84 -4.33
C PRO A 181 5.26 31.30 -5.67
N GLN A 182 4.07 30.67 -5.62
CA GLN A 182 3.25 30.50 -6.82
C GLN A 182 2.53 31.82 -7.08
N THR A 183 2.68 32.38 -8.28
CA THR A 183 2.01 33.62 -8.66
C THR A 183 0.58 33.32 -9.10
N CYS A 184 -0.39 33.60 -8.23
CA CYS A 184 -1.77 33.76 -8.67
C CYS A 184 -1.90 35.00 -9.55
N ALA A 185 -2.71 34.95 -10.60
CA ALA A 185 -3.08 36.16 -11.33
C ALA A 185 -4.13 36.92 -10.50
N THR A 186 -3.91 38.22 -10.27
CA THR A 186 -4.74 39.05 -9.38
C THR A 186 -5.49 40.16 -10.10
N GLU A 187 -6.67 40.49 -9.57
CA GLU A 187 -7.54 41.58 -10.04
C GLU A 187 -7.83 42.51 -8.85
N LEU A 188 -7.51 43.81 -9.00
CA LEU A 188 -7.74 44.84 -7.99
C LEU A 188 -9.18 45.39 -8.09
N ASP A 189 -9.74 45.78 -6.95
CA ASP A 189 -11.10 46.31 -6.78
C ASP A 189 -12.21 45.34 -7.26
N VAL A 190 -11.95 44.04 -7.17
CA VAL A 190 -12.84 42.95 -7.63
C VAL A 190 -13.17 41.96 -6.50
N ASP A 191 -14.43 41.55 -6.44
CA ASP A 191 -14.92 40.38 -5.72
C ASP A 191 -15.44 39.31 -6.71
N TYR A 192 -15.45 38.05 -6.29
CA TYR A 192 -15.96 36.88 -7.02
C TYR A 192 -17.12 36.30 -6.20
N TYR A 193 -18.35 36.59 -6.58
CA TYR A 193 -19.51 36.30 -5.73
C TYR A 193 -19.75 34.80 -5.47
N GLY A 194 -19.84 34.42 -4.19
CA GLY A 194 -20.14 33.05 -3.74
C GLY A 194 -19.03 32.01 -3.99
N ASN A 195 -19.42 30.73 -4.01
CA ASN A 195 -18.56 29.54 -4.17
C ASN A 195 -17.46 29.37 -3.11
N ASP A 196 -17.68 29.92 -1.91
CA ASP A 196 -16.74 29.88 -0.80
C ASP A 196 -16.58 28.48 -0.20
N ILE A 197 -15.33 28.06 -0.05
CA ILE A 197 -14.90 26.91 0.76
C ILE A 197 -14.81 27.35 2.22
N VAL A 198 -14.12 28.47 2.48
CA VAL A 198 -13.90 29.01 3.82
C VAL A 198 -13.44 30.48 3.76
N SER A 199 -13.92 31.28 4.72
CA SER A 199 -13.45 32.63 4.98
C SER A 199 -12.47 32.63 6.17
N ILE A 200 -11.25 33.12 5.98
CA ILE A 200 -10.13 33.05 6.93
C ILE A 200 -9.37 34.38 7.03
N PRO A 201 -9.07 34.93 8.22
CA PRO A 201 -8.36 36.22 8.33
C PRO A 201 -6.92 36.15 7.82
N ARG A 202 -6.51 37.04 6.91
CA ARG A 202 -5.14 37.11 6.35
C ARG A 202 -4.67 38.55 6.16
N ALA A 203 -3.37 38.77 6.35
CA ALA A 203 -2.77 40.11 6.26
C ALA A 203 -2.58 40.64 4.82
N SER A 204 -2.62 39.79 3.79
CA SER A 204 -2.43 40.20 2.40
C SER A 204 -3.12 39.26 1.38
N PRO A 205 -3.31 39.72 0.13
CA PRO A 205 -3.75 38.87 -0.98
C PRO A 205 -2.78 37.72 -1.28
N ASP A 206 -1.47 37.91 -1.16
CA ASP A 206 -0.48 36.84 -1.41
C ASP A 206 -0.61 35.70 -0.39
N ALA A 207 -0.87 36.05 0.88
CA ALA A 207 -1.21 35.05 1.89
C ALA A 207 -2.52 34.32 1.56
N CYS A 208 -3.46 34.96 0.85
CA CYS A 208 -4.69 34.32 0.37
C CYS A 208 -4.45 33.42 -0.86
N CYS A 209 -3.56 33.81 -1.78
CA CYS A 209 -3.08 32.95 -2.87
C CYS A 209 -2.41 31.66 -2.33
N ALA A 210 -1.48 31.80 -1.39
CA ALA A 210 -0.79 30.67 -0.77
C ALA A 210 -1.74 29.74 0.02
N ASP A 211 -2.79 30.31 0.60
CA ASP A 211 -3.86 29.55 1.27
C ASP A 211 -4.78 28.83 0.27
N CYS A 212 -5.07 29.43 -0.88
CA CYS A 212 -5.80 28.73 -1.95
C CYS A 212 -4.95 27.60 -2.54
N ASP A 213 -3.66 27.82 -2.81
CA ASP A 213 -2.72 26.76 -3.23
C ASP A 213 -2.72 25.58 -2.25
N ALA A 214 -2.60 25.89 -0.96
CA ALA A 214 -2.68 24.96 0.16
C ALA A 214 -4.01 24.18 0.29
N THR A 215 -5.12 24.65 -0.30
CA THR A 215 -6.47 24.12 -0.05
C THR A 215 -6.95 23.24 -1.21
N PRO A 216 -7.25 21.95 -0.96
CA PRO A 216 -7.86 21.07 -1.96
C PRO A 216 -9.11 21.68 -2.58
N ASN A 217 -9.27 21.52 -3.90
CA ASN A 217 -10.35 22.06 -4.71
C ASN A 217 -10.46 23.61 -4.76
N CYS A 218 -9.64 24.39 -4.03
CA CYS A 218 -9.58 25.83 -4.23
C CYS A 218 -8.94 26.15 -5.58
N ILE A 219 -9.56 27.04 -6.36
CA ILE A 219 -9.02 27.54 -7.65
C ILE A 219 -8.97 29.07 -7.71
N ALA A 220 -9.74 29.74 -6.87
CA ALA A 220 -9.88 31.19 -6.83
C ALA A 220 -9.98 31.69 -5.38
N TYR A 221 -9.72 32.97 -5.15
CA TYR A 221 -9.93 33.62 -3.86
C TYR A 221 -10.32 35.08 -4.02
N VAL A 222 -10.83 35.67 -2.93
CA VAL A 222 -10.99 37.13 -2.77
C VAL A 222 -10.46 37.54 -1.42
N TRP A 223 -9.51 38.46 -1.39
CA TRP A 223 -9.04 39.12 -0.18
C TRP A 223 -9.67 40.51 -0.07
N SER A 224 -10.20 40.91 1.07
CA SER A 224 -10.72 42.26 1.29
C SER A 224 -10.57 42.70 2.75
N GLU A 225 -10.41 43.99 3.00
CA GLU A 225 -10.29 44.52 4.36
C GLU A 225 -11.66 44.85 4.97
N TYR A 226 -11.96 44.26 6.13
CA TYR A 226 -13.19 44.51 6.88
C TYR A 226 -12.87 44.89 8.33
N SER A 227 -13.34 46.06 8.77
CA SER A 227 -13.11 46.60 10.13
C SER A 227 -11.64 46.56 10.60
N GLY A 228 -10.70 46.96 9.72
CA GLY A 228 -9.26 47.01 10.04
C GLY A 228 -8.53 45.66 10.00
N ARG A 229 -9.14 44.63 9.39
CA ARG A 229 -8.56 43.28 9.26
C ARG A 229 -8.87 42.68 7.90
N GLY A 230 -7.84 42.17 7.21
CA GLY A 230 -8.01 41.45 5.95
C GLY A 230 -8.68 40.08 6.14
N LEU A 231 -9.69 39.79 5.32
CA LEU A 231 -10.41 38.53 5.24
C LEU A 231 -10.15 37.89 3.87
N CYS A 232 -9.72 36.63 3.88
CA CYS A 232 -9.45 35.82 2.69
C CYS A 232 -10.58 34.81 2.50
N ASN A 233 -11.31 34.95 1.41
CA ASN A 233 -12.43 34.09 1.01
C ASN A 233 -11.91 33.12 -0.05
N LEU A 234 -11.63 31.87 0.35
CA LEU A 234 -11.16 30.81 -0.56
C LEU A 234 -12.32 30.18 -1.29
N LYS A 235 -12.23 29.98 -2.61
CA LYS A 235 -13.34 29.58 -3.47
C LYS A 235 -13.01 28.38 -4.36
N HIS A 236 -13.94 27.42 -4.41
CA HIS A 236 -13.77 26.20 -5.23
C HIS A 236 -14.13 26.42 -6.70
N THR A 237 -14.70 27.56 -7.04
CA THR A 237 -15.00 27.97 -8.42
C THR A 237 -14.95 29.50 -8.50
N LYS A 238 -14.37 30.07 -9.56
CA LYS A 238 -14.40 31.54 -9.77
C LYS A 238 -15.84 31.99 -10.02
N GLY A 239 -16.45 32.60 -9.01
CA GLY A 239 -17.78 33.20 -9.08
C GLY A 239 -17.85 34.43 -10.00
N PRO A 240 -19.06 34.99 -10.21
CA PRO A 240 -19.27 36.21 -10.99
C PRO A 240 -18.48 37.40 -10.44
N THR A 241 -17.87 38.19 -11.31
CA THR A 241 -17.08 39.37 -10.92
C THR A 241 -17.99 40.56 -10.57
N SER A 242 -17.79 41.13 -9.37
CA SER A 242 -18.40 42.38 -8.92
C SER A 242 -17.31 43.42 -8.60
N VAL A 243 -17.60 44.71 -8.76
CA VAL A 243 -16.68 45.79 -8.38
C VAL A 243 -16.79 46.00 -6.86
N ALA A 244 -15.66 45.85 -6.16
CA ALA A 244 -15.55 45.94 -4.71
C ALA A 244 -14.26 46.68 -4.34
N THR A 245 -14.34 48.00 -4.19
CA THR A 245 -13.16 48.85 -3.94
C THR A 245 -12.41 48.43 -2.67
N GLY A 246 -11.11 48.20 -2.79
CA GLY A 246 -10.25 47.66 -1.72
C GLY A 246 -10.22 46.13 -1.61
N ALA A 247 -10.95 45.40 -2.45
CA ALA A 247 -10.80 43.96 -2.61
C ALA A 247 -9.70 43.61 -3.63
N VAL A 248 -9.11 42.43 -3.48
CA VAL A 248 -8.14 41.84 -4.42
C VAL A 248 -8.52 40.38 -4.63
N ALA A 249 -9.08 40.09 -5.79
CA ALA A 249 -9.39 38.73 -6.19
C ALA A 249 -8.18 38.07 -6.88
N GLY A 250 -8.13 36.75 -6.91
CA GLY A 250 -7.07 36.04 -7.64
C GLY A 250 -7.38 34.58 -7.96
N VAL A 251 -6.65 34.04 -8.94
CA VAL A 251 -6.80 32.66 -9.45
C VAL A 251 -5.47 31.93 -9.57
N LYS A 252 -5.49 30.60 -9.41
CA LYS A 252 -4.31 29.76 -9.62
C LYS A 252 -3.90 29.75 -11.10
N SER A 253 -2.60 29.87 -11.35
CA SER A 253 -2.03 29.86 -12.70
C SER A 253 -1.80 28.42 -13.19
N SER A 254 -2.74 27.84 -13.92
CA SER A 254 -2.63 26.50 -14.52
C SER A 254 -1.75 26.51 -15.79
N GLY A 255 -0.75 25.63 -15.82
CA GLY A 255 0.35 25.64 -16.80
C GLY A 255 0.03 25.11 -18.21
N SER A 256 -1.14 25.39 -18.79
CA SER A 256 -1.42 25.27 -20.22
C SER A 256 -2.77 25.89 -20.59
N ALA A 257 -2.78 26.92 -21.44
CA ALA A 257 -4.02 27.54 -21.91
C ALA A 257 -4.83 26.59 -22.81
N ALA A 258 -6.13 26.51 -22.57
CA ALA A 258 -7.06 25.76 -23.41
C ALA A 258 -7.11 26.33 -24.84
N THR A 259 -7.29 25.44 -25.82
CA THR A 259 -7.54 25.82 -27.22
C THR A 259 -8.95 25.36 -27.61
N CYS A 260 -9.66 26.15 -28.41
CA CYS A 260 -10.99 25.81 -28.91
C CYS A 260 -11.05 25.85 -30.44
N GLY A 261 -12.21 25.48 -31.00
CA GLY A 261 -12.54 25.77 -32.39
C GLY A 261 -12.65 27.27 -32.67
N GLU A 262 -13.01 27.59 -33.90
CA GLU A 262 -13.46 28.95 -34.21
C GLU A 262 -14.80 29.24 -33.49
N LEU A 263 -15.10 30.51 -33.28
CA LEU A 263 -16.33 30.93 -32.61
C LEU A 263 -17.46 31.07 -33.64
N GLU A 264 -18.49 30.24 -33.54
CA GLU A 264 -19.66 30.29 -34.41
C GLU A 264 -20.66 31.32 -33.88
N ALA A 265 -20.77 32.47 -34.55
CA ALA A 265 -21.72 33.53 -34.22
C ALA A 265 -23.17 33.20 -34.63
N ASP A 266 -24.13 33.88 -33.98
CA ASP A 266 -25.58 33.73 -34.12
C ASP A 266 -26.06 32.26 -34.08
N THR A 267 -25.33 31.45 -33.31
CA THR A 267 -25.43 29.99 -33.30
C THR A 267 -25.52 29.47 -31.87
N SER A 268 -26.51 28.63 -31.63
CA SER A 268 -26.65 27.80 -30.43
C SER A 268 -26.66 26.32 -30.82
N TYR A 269 -26.59 25.48 -29.79
CA TYR A 269 -26.46 24.04 -29.88
C TYR A 269 -27.19 23.41 -28.69
N ASP A 270 -28.04 22.40 -28.96
CA ASP A 270 -28.97 21.83 -27.96
C ASP A 270 -28.38 20.67 -27.12
N GLY A 271 -27.07 20.42 -27.25
CA GLY A 271 -26.35 19.38 -26.52
C GLY A 271 -26.47 19.47 -24.99
N VAL A 272 -26.26 18.36 -24.29
CA VAL A 272 -26.61 18.24 -22.86
C VAL A 272 -25.72 19.11 -21.99
N GLU A 273 -26.35 20.02 -21.25
CA GLU A 273 -25.68 20.95 -20.33
C GLU A 273 -25.21 20.23 -19.05
N ILE A 274 -23.95 20.46 -18.68
CA ILE A 274 -23.34 19.98 -17.44
C ILE A 274 -23.54 21.02 -16.34
N THR A 275 -23.25 22.27 -16.66
CA THR A 275 -23.25 23.44 -15.77
C THR A 275 -23.12 24.71 -16.61
N SER A 276 -23.19 25.88 -15.99
CA SER A 276 -22.96 27.17 -16.65
C SER A 276 -22.07 28.10 -15.84
N THR A 277 -21.21 28.85 -16.52
CA THR A 277 -20.35 29.90 -15.93
C THR A 277 -20.70 31.28 -16.50
N LEU A 278 -20.27 32.36 -15.84
CA LEU A 278 -20.45 33.73 -16.36
C LEU A 278 -19.11 34.30 -16.87
N ARG A 279 -19.12 34.82 -18.11
CA ARG A 279 -17.98 35.43 -18.80
C ARG A 279 -18.45 36.57 -19.70
N GLN A 280 -17.71 37.68 -19.70
CA GLN A 280 -18.03 38.84 -20.54
C GLN A 280 -17.78 38.62 -22.05
N ALA A 281 -16.99 37.61 -22.41
CA ALA A 281 -16.66 37.28 -23.81
C ALA A 281 -16.73 35.76 -24.06
N PRO A 282 -17.23 35.32 -25.23
CA PRO A 282 -17.38 33.90 -25.56
C PRO A 282 -16.05 33.13 -25.61
N SER A 283 -14.94 33.78 -25.94
CA SER A 283 -13.61 33.17 -25.95
C SER A 283 -13.19 32.64 -24.58
N ALA A 284 -13.64 33.24 -23.48
CA ALA A 284 -13.28 32.84 -22.13
C ALA A 284 -13.99 31.56 -21.66
N CYS A 285 -15.13 31.20 -22.27
CA CYS A 285 -15.81 29.93 -22.04
C CYS A 285 -14.93 28.71 -22.41
N CYS A 286 -13.91 28.91 -23.24
CA CYS A 286 -13.00 27.86 -23.68
C CYS A 286 -12.24 27.22 -22.51
N GLN A 287 -11.71 28.04 -21.58
CA GLN A 287 -11.01 27.53 -20.41
C GLN A 287 -11.99 26.92 -19.41
N ASP A 288 -13.16 27.53 -19.22
CA ASP A 288 -14.20 26.98 -18.35
C ASP A 288 -14.62 25.56 -18.76
N CYS A 289 -14.73 25.30 -20.07
CA CYS A 289 -14.98 23.95 -20.59
C CYS A 289 -13.77 23.01 -20.48
N ALA A 290 -12.53 23.53 -20.52
CA ALA A 290 -11.34 22.72 -20.30
C ALA A 290 -11.23 22.25 -18.84
N ASP A 291 -11.58 23.13 -17.90
CA ASP A 291 -11.50 22.89 -16.46
C ASP A 291 -12.69 22.08 -15.93
N THR A 292 -13.81 22.02 -16.69
CA THR A 292 -15.02 21.26 -16.35
C THR A 292 -14.92 19.80 -16.81
N PRO A 293 -14.96 18.81 -15.90
CA PRO A 293 -15.01 17.39 -16.26
C PRO A 293 -16.16 17.07 -17.22
N ALA A 294 -15.93 16.15 -18.16
CA ALA A 294 -16.82 15.79 -19.27
C ALA A 294 -17.19 16.92 -20.27
N CYS A 295 -16.82 18.20 -20.08
CA CYS A 295 -17.14 19.23 -21.06
C CYS A 295 -16.31 19.09 -22.35
N THR A 296 -17.00 19.20 -23.49
CA THR A 296 -16.42 19.17 -24.84
C THR A 296 -16.88 20.34 -25.72
N PHE A 297 -17.91 21.08 -25.30
CA PHE A 297 -18.55 22.12 -26.10
C PHE A 297 -19.09 23.24 -25.19
N PHE A 298 -19.18 24.47 -25.70
CA PHE A 298 -19.91 25.54 -25.01
C PHE A 298 -20.80 26.34 -25.96
N VAL A 299 -21.89 26.88 -25.40
CA VAL A 299 -22.68 27.96 -26.01
C VAL A 299 -22.63 29.16 -25.08
N TRP A 300 -22.13 30.29 -25.58
CA TRP A 300 -22.19 31.56 -24.87
C TRP A 300 -23.42 32.35 -25.34
N SER A 301 -24.17 32.93 -24.41
CA SER A 301 -25.25 33.88 -24.72
C SER A 301 -25.43 34.87 -23.57
N SER A 302 -25.55 36.16 -23.88
CA SER A 302 -25.80 37.25 -22.91
C SER A 302 -24.95 37.17 -21.63
N GLY A 303 -23.66 36.86 -21.77
CA GLY A 303 -22.71 36.76 -20.64
C GLY A 303 -22.64 35.39 -19.94
N THR A 304 -23.45 34.41 -20.35
CA THR A 304 -23.47 33.05 -19.77
C THR A 304 -22.85 32.04 -20.72
N CYS A 305 -21.87 31.26 -20.26
CA CYS A 305 -21.34 30.09 -20.93
C CYS A 305 -22.10 28.84 -20.45
N SER A 306 -23.01 28.30 -21.24
CA SER A 306 -23.55 26.95 -21.05
C SER A 306 -22.50 25.92 -21.46
N LEU A 307 -22.01 25.13 -20.51
CA LEU A 307 -20.97 24.12 -20.73
C LEU A 307 -21.63 22.76 -20.97
N ARG A 308 -21.33 22.12 -22.11
CA ARG A 308 -22.05 20.95 -22.62
C ARG A 308 -21.10 19.75 -22.79
N LYS A 309 -21.59 18.54 -22.48
CA LYS A 309 -20.84 17.27 -22.62
C LYS A 309 -20.84 16.70 -24.04
N ASP A 310 -21.69 17.26 -24.89
CA ASP A 310 -21.84 16.93 -26.30
C ASP A 310 -22.29 18.18 -27.07
N GLN A 311 -22.21 18.14 -28.40
CA GLN A 311 -22.56 19.29 -29.25
C GLN A 311 -24.06 19.34 -29.60
N GLY A 312 -24.76 18.21 -29.61
CA GLY A 312 -26.16 18.16 -30.09
C GLY A 312 -26.35 18.68 -31.52
N SER A 313 -27.55 19.19 -31.81
CA SER A 313 -27.97 19.76 -33.08
C SER A 313 -27.68 21.26 -33.15
N LYS A 314 -27.29 21.77 -34.33
CA LYS A 314 -27.10 23.20 -34.57
C LYS A 314 -28.45 23.93 -34.65
N VAL A 315 -28.59 25.02 -33.91
CA VAL A 315 -29.79 25.88 -33.89
C VAL A 315 -29.40 27.34 -34.14
N THR A 316 -30.11 28.03 -35.03
CA THR A 316 -29.91 29.48 -35.25
C THR A 316 -30.40 30.27 -34.04
N ALA A 317 -29.52 31.06 -33.43
CA ALA A 317 -29.80 31.80 -32.20
C ALA A 317 -29.06 33.15 -32.21
N PRO A 318 -29.68 34.24 -32.71
CA PRO A 318 -29.05 35.54 -32.79
C PRO A 318 -28.49 36.03 -31.44
N GLY A 319 -27.25 36.50 -31.43
CA GLY A 319 -26.52 36.91 -30.22
C GLY A 319 -25.87 35.77 -29.42
N ALA A 320 -26.10 34.50 -29.74
CA ALA A 320 -25.36 33.38 -29.18
C ALA A 320 -24.07 33.11 -29.96
N VAL A 321 -23.03 32.65 -29.26
CA VAL A 321 -21.71 32.32 -29.85
C VAL A 321 -21.23 30.98 -29.28
N ALA A 322 -21.02 29.99 -30.14
CA ALA A 322 -20.72 28.62 -29.73
C ALA A 322 -19.33 28.13 -30.19
N SER A 323 -18.73 27.16 -29.49
CA SER A 323 -17.51 26.49 -29.96
C SER A 323 -17.20 25.14 -29.29
N THR A 324 -16.36 24.35 -29.98
CA THR A 324 -15.81 23.08 -29.50
C THR A 324 -14.56 23.30 -28.64
N LEU A 325 -14.41 22.55 -27.55
CA LEU A 325 -13.13 22.45 -26.84
C LEU A 325 -12.16 21.57 -27.63
N ARG A 326 -11.02 22.13 -28.02
CA ARG A 326 -9.91 21.38 -28.65
C ARG A 326 -8.87 21.04 -27.59
N ARG A 327 -9.15 19.99 -26.82
CA ARG A 327 -8.09 19.29 -26.07
C ARG A 327 -6.99 18.84 -27.07
N PRO A 328 -5.69 18.83 -26.69
CA PRO A 328 -4.70 18.11 -27.48
C PRO A 328 -5.22 16.68 -27.70
N PRO A 329 -5.27 16.17 -28.95
CA PRO A 329 -5.88 14.87 -29.19
C PRO A 329 -5.10 13.81 -28.41
N PRO A 330 -5.75 12.90 -27.66
CA PRO A 330 -5.08 11.71 -27.14
C PRO A 330 -4.40 11.05 -28.34
N PRO A 331 -3.08 10.80 -28.26
CA PRO A 331 -2.13 10.95 -29.37
C PRO A 331 -2.71 10.38 -30.65
N LYS A 332 -3.18 11.29 -31.53
CA LYS A 332 -4.10 11.01 -32.66
C LYS A 332 -3.75 9.65 -33.24
N PRO A 333 -4.64 8.64 -33.14
CA PRO A 333 -4.28 7.23 -33.29
C PRO A 333 -3.43 7.12 -34.54
N THR A 334 -2.13 6.87 -34.32
CA THR A 334 -1.10 7.07 -35.35
C THR A 334 -1.58 6.35 -36.60
N THR A 335 -1.57 6.97 -37.78
CA THR A 335 -2.01 6.32 -39.01
C THR A 335 -1.27 4.99 -39.14
N GLN A 336 -1.99 3.92 -38.87
CA GLN A 336 -1.42 2.85 -38.05
C GLN A 336 -0.37 2.10 -38.84
N GLN A 337 0.84 1.93 -38.29
CA GLN A 337 1.75 0.91 -38.82
C GLN A 337 1.04 -0.44 -38.68
N PRO A 338 0.64 -1.09 -39.80
CA PRO A 338 -0.04 -2.36 -39.73
C PRO A 338 0.97 -3.39 -39.21
N GLY A 339 0.73 -3.94 -38.01
CA GLY A 339 1.70 -4.79 -37.31
C GLY A 339 1.85 -4.52 -35.81
N VAL A 340 1.50 -3.34 -35.31
CA VAL A 340 1.73 -3.01 -33.89
C VAL A 340 0.54 -3.42 -33.02
N SER A 341 0.80 -4.14 -31.92
CA SER A 341 -0.17 -4.51 -30.87
C SER A 341 -0.43 -3.34 -29.91
N PHE A 342 -1.66 -3.20 -29.42
CA PHE A 342 -2.06 -2.19 -28.43
C PHE A 342 -1.83 -2.62 -26.97
N VAL A 343 -1.30 -3.82 -26.73
CA VAL A 343 -1.12 -4.37 -25.37
C VAL A 343 -0.03 -3.63 -24.60
N GLN A 344 -0.40 -3.16 -23.41
CA GLN A 344 0.45 -2.39 -22.51
C GLN A 344 0.89 -3.26 -21.33
N ALA A 345 2.20 -3.52 -21.23
CA ALA A 345 2.81 -4.09 -20.04
C ALA A 345 2.72 -3.08 -18.87
N ARG A 346 2.34 -3.54 -17.69
CA ARG A 346 2.25 -2.71 -16.47
C ARG A 346 2.67 -3.50 -15.23
N THR A 347 2.98 -2.79 -14.16
CA THR A 347 3.23 -3.35 -12.82
C THR A 347 2.42 -2.60 -11.77
N VAL A 348 2.12 -3.27 -10.66
CA VAL A 348 1.43 -2.71 -9.48
C VAL A 348 2.13 -3.18 -8.21
N GLY A 349 2.19 -2.32 -7.19
CA GLY A 349 2.89 -2.60 -5.94
C GLY A 349 4.38 -2.31 -6.02
N THR A 350 4.85 -1.46 -5.12
CA THR A 350 6.26 -1.14 -4.91
C THR A 350 6.69 -1.61 -3.52
N TYR A 351 7.97 -1.96 -3.36
CA TYR A 351 8.53 -2.39 -2.06
C TYR A 351 8.13 -1.40 -0.95
N PRO A 352 7.57 -1.86 0.20
CA PRO A 352 7.52 -3.26 0.67
C PRO A 352 6.40 -4.15 0.10
N LEU A 353 5.46 -3.61 -0.68
CA LEU A 353 4.31 -4.38 -1.17
C LEU A 353 4.69 -5.33 -2.33
N PRO A 354 3.99 -6.46 -2.51
CA PRO A 354 4.19 -7.36 -3.65
C PRO A 354 4.02 -6.66 -4.99
N THR A 355 5.08 -6.69 -5.81
CA THR A 355 5.05 -6.26 -7.21
C THR A 355 4.45 -7.36 -8.07
N LEU A 356 3.35 -7.05 -8.74
CA LEU A 356 2.70 -7.92 -9.73
C LEU A 356 2.81 -7.26 -11.11
N ALA A 357 3.37 -7.96 -12.09
CA ALA A 357 3.25 -7.57 -13.49
C ALA A 357 1.93 -8.09 -14.07
N PHE A 358 1.33 -7.28 -14.94
CA PHE A 358 0.08 -7.56 -15.63
C PHE A 358 0.08 -6.87 -17.01
N SER A 359 -0.86 -7.24 -17.87
CA SER A 359 -1.05 -6.58 -19.16
C SER A 359 -2.47 -6.03 -19.27
N VAL A 360 -2.62 -4.93 -20.00
CA VAL A 360 -3.94 -4.35 -20.34
C VAL A 360 -4.01 -3.96 -21.80
N LEU A 361 -5.21 -4.03 -22.35
CA LEU A 361 -5.56 -3.56 -23.68
C LEU A 361 -6.68 -2.51 -23.52
N PRO A 362 -6.49 -1.25 -23.95
CA PRO A 362 -7.52 -0.22 -23.85
C PRO A 362 -8.74 -0.48 -24.74
N GLN A 363 -9.91 0.01 -24.33
CA GLN A 363 -11.16 0.00 -25.11
C GLN A 363 -11.65 -1.40 -25.51
N VAL A 364 -11.33 -2.43 -24.72
CA VAL A 364 -11.89 -3.79 -24.83
C VAL A 364 -12.31 -4.29 -23.46
N ARG A 365 -13.11 -5.36 -23.43
CA ARG A 365 -13.59 -6.02 -22.21
C ARG A 365 -13.69 -7.53 -22.40
N TRP A 366 -13.56 -8.29 -21.31
CA TRP A 366 -13.75 -9.74 -21.32
C TRP A 366 -15.24 -10.14 -21.15
N LEU A 367 -16.16 -9.35 -21.71
CA LEU A 367 -17.60 -9.58 -21.64
C LEU A 367 -18.28 -9.07 -22.93
N GLU A 368 -19.29 -9.77 -23.44
CA GLU A 368 -20.03 -9.29 -24.63
C GLU A 368 -20.76 -7.97 -24.35
N ASN A 369 -20.89 -7.11 -25.37
CA ASN A 369 -21.48 -5.78 -25.23
C ASN A 369 -22.96 -5.82 -24.77
N SER A 370 -23.68 -6.89 -25.10
CA SER A 370 -25.03 -7.20 -24.61
C SER A 370 -25.03 -7.61 -23.13
N ALA A 371 -24.10 -8.47 -22.72
CA ALA A 371 -23.98 -8.98 -21.36
C ALA A 371 -23.44 -7.90 -20.40
N TYR A 372 -22.50 -7.07 -20.84
CA TYR A 372 -21.97 -5.96 -20.04
C TYR A 372 -23.05 -4.90 -19.74
N ARG A 373 -23.90 -4.53 -20.71
CA ARG A 373 -25.01 -3.60 -20.45
C ARG A 373 -26.05 -4.16 -19.47
N LYS A 374 -26.31 -5.48 -19.49
CA LYS A 374 -27.13 -6.13 -18.45
C LYS A 374 -26.44 -6.10 -17.08
N PHE A 375 -25.17 -6.48 -17.03
CA PHE A 375 -24.35 -6.49 -15.83
C PHE A 375 -24.31 -5.12 -15.15
N VAL A 376 -24.08 -4.03 -15.90
CA VAL A 376 -24.08 -2.68 -15.33
C VAL A 376 -25.47 -2.31 -14.79
N ALA A 377 -26.55 -2.60 -15.52
CA ALA A 377 -27.91 -2.34 -15.03
C ALA A 377 -28.28 -3.15 -13.77
N GLU A 378 -27.83 -4.40 -13.67
CA GLU A 378 -28.02 -5.25 -12.48
C GLU A 378 -27.14 -4.76 -11.30
N PHE A 379 -25.89 -4.39 -11.57
CA PHE A 379 -24.95 -3.84 -10.59
C PHE A 379 -25.44 -2.49 -10.03
N ASP A 380 -25.91 -1.58 -10.88
CA ASP A 380 -26.43 -0.27 -10.45
C ASP A 380 -27.68 -0.43 -9.57
N LEU A 381 -28.53 -1.43 -9.84
CA LEU A 381 -29.68 -1.78 -8.97
C LEU A 381 -29.24 -2.34 -7.61
N VAL A 382 -28.18 -3.15 -7.55
CA VAL A 382 -27.57 -3.59 -6.27
C VAL A 382 -27.00 -2.39 -5.51
N MET A 383 -26.21 -1.56 -6.19
CA MET A 383 -25.50 -0.42 -5.58
C MET A 383 -26.42 0.74 -5.18
N THR A 384 -27.62 0.89 -5.77
CA THR A 384 -28.59 1.92 -5.39
C THR A 384 -29.62 1.47 -4.34
N ASN A 385 -29.65 0.18 -3.99
CA ASN A 385 -30.59 -0.35 -3.01
C ASN A 385 -30.15 -0.02 -1.57
N ALA A 386 -30.74 1.03 -0.99
CA ALA A 386 -30.46 1.48 0.37
C ALA A 386 -30.69 0.41 1.47
N SER A 387 -31.55 -0.59 1.24
CA SER A 387 -31.75 -1.70 2.19
C SER A 387 -30.62 -2.73 2.09
N LEU A 388 -30.03 -2.94 0.91
CA LEU A 388 -28.83 -3.76 0.75
C LEU A 388 -27.60 -3.06 1.35
N GLN A 389 -27.47 -1.74 1.16
CA GLN A 389 -26.42 -0.94 1.82
C GLN A 389 -26.54 -0.91 3.35
N GLY A 390 -27.77 -0.88 3.89
CA GLY A 390 -28.04 -0.64 5.31
C GLY A 390 -28.07 -1.87 6.23
N HIS A 391 -27.81 -3.08 5.73
CA HIS A 391 -28.06 -4.33 6.48
C HIS A 391 -26.93 -5.37 6.48
N HIS A 392 -25.78 -5.11 5.85
CA HIS A 392 -24.65 -6.08 5.74
C HIS A 392 -25.09 -7.49 5.30
N ALA A 393 -26.15 -7.56 4.47
CA ALA A 393 -26.98 -8.76 4.29
C ALA A 393 -26.31 -9.89 3.48
N GLY A 394 -25.05 -9.71 3.08
CA GLY A 394 -24.31 -10.57 2.17
C GLY A 394 -24.65 -10.24 0.73
N GLN A 395 -23.95 -9.26 0.16
CA GLN A 395 -24.12 -8.99 -1.27
C GLN A 395 -23.68 -10.19 -2.11
N PRO A 396 -24.46 -10.59 -3.13
CA PRO A 396 -24.00 -11.55 -4.12
C PRO A 396 -22.86 -10.90 -4.92
N HIS A 397 -21.63 -11.30 -4.62
CA HIS A 397 -20.42 -10.84 -5.30
C HIS A 397 -20.28 -11.34 -6.74
N GLU A 398 -21.27 -12.10 -7.21
CA GLU A 398 -21.40 -12.69 -8.53
C GLU A 398 -22.78 -12.38 -9.11
N LEU A 399 -22.81 -11.92 -10.36
CA LEU A 399 -24.03 -11.79 -11.15
C LEU A 399 -24.09 -12.90 -12.21
N ARG A 400 -25.28 -13.48 -12.41
CA ARG A 400 -25.51 -14.58 -13.36
C ARG A 400 -26.13 -14.06 -14.66
N LEU A 401 -25.27 -13.83 -15.64
CA LEU A 401 -25.62 -13.30 -16.96
C LEU A 401 -25.98 -14.44 -17.91
N GLY A 402 -27.19 -15.00 -17.73
CA GLY A 402 -27.61 -16.21 -18.45
C GLY A 402 -26.95 -17.45 -17.84
N ASP A 403 -26.03 -18.09 -18.56
CA ASP A 403 -25.24 -19.23 -18.02
C ASP A 403 -23.81 -18.85 -17.61
N THR A 404 -23.41 -17.59 -17.83
CA THR A 404 -22.12 -17.08 -17.37
C THR A 404 -22.25 -16.50 -15.96
N LEU A 405 -21.42 -16.99 -15.03
CA LEU A 405 -21.25 -16.42 -13.70
C LEU A 405 -20.10 -15.41 -13.71
N VAL A 406 -20.32 -14.20 -13.17
CA VAL A 406 -19.37 -13.09 -13.28
C VAL A 406 -19.16 -12.44 -11.91
N SER A 407 -17.98 -12.66 -11.32
CA SER A 407 -17.58 -12.12 -10.02
C SER A 407 -17.11 -10.66 -10.14
N TYR A 408 -17.52 -9.78 -9.23
CA TYR A 408 -17.25 -8.34 -9.31
C TYR A 408 -16.83 -7.71 -7.97
N PHE A 409 -16.07 -6.62 -8.07
CA PHE A 409 -15.42 -5.93 -6.96
C PHE A 409 -15.53 -4.42 -7.16
N PRO A 410 -16.44 -3.72 -6.43
CA PRO A 410 -16.59 -2.27 -6.50
C PRO A 410 -15.48 -1.54 -5.74
N LEU A 411 -15.41 -0.22 -5.97
CA LEU A 411 -14.47 0.72 -5.33
C LEU A 411 -12.98 0.31 -5.45
N VAL A 412 -12.63 -0.32 -6.57
CA VAL A 412 -11.26 -0.62 -6.98
C VAL A 412 -10.64 0.61 -7.64
N ALA A 413 -9.49 1.05 -7.14
CA ALA A 413 -8.89 2.34 -7.48
C ALA A 413 -8.13 2.35 -8.83
N SER A 414 -7.72 1.19 -9.34
CA SER A 414 -6.99 1.10 -10.61
C SER A 414 -7.05 -0.30 -11.26
N ALA A 415 -6.70 -0.38 -12.54
CA ALA A 415 -6.48 -1.64 -13.24
C ALA A 415 -5.38 -2.51 -12.61
N GLY A 416 -4.42 -1.91 -11.90
CA GLY A 416 -3.40 -2.65 -11.15
C GLY A 416 -3.95 -3.26 -9.87
N GLU A 417 -4.82 -2.54 -9.15
CA GLU A 417 -5.54 -3.16 -8.04
C GLU A 417 -6.48 -4.26 -8.55
N CYS A 418 -7.16 -4.05 -9.68
CA CYS A 418 -7.99 -5.09 -10.31
C CYS A 418 -7.17 -6.35 -10.71
N ALA A 419 -5.95 -6.17 -11.22
CA ALA A 419 -5.00 -7.28 -11.43
C ALA A 419 -4.61 -7.98 -10.12
N THR A 420 -4.45 -7.24 -9.03
CA THR A 420 -4.16 -7.80 -7.69
C THR A 420 -5.36 -8.61 -7.19
N VAL A 421 -6.58 -8.08 -7.33
CA VAL A 421 -7.84 -8.76 -7.01
C VAL A 421 -7.97 -10.06 -7.80
N ALA A 422 -7.78 -10.02 -9.13
CA ALA A 422 -7.80 -11.20 -9.99
C ALA A 422 -6.84 -12.29 -9.48
N ALA A 423 -5.57 -11.93 -9.26
CA ALA A 423 -4.55 -12.84 -8.75
C ALA A 423 -4.93 -13.45 -7.38
N THR A 424 -5.43 -12.65 -6.44
CA THR A 424 -5.81 -13.12 -5.08
C THR A 424 -7.07 -13.98 -5.06
N TYR A 425 -7.96 -13.88 -6.06
CA TYR A 425 -9.09 -14.80 -6.27
C TYR A 425 -8.78 -15.95 -7.24
N SER A 426 -7.54 -16.10 -7.70
CA SER A 426 -7.10 -17.13 -8.67
C SER A 426 -7.75 -17.03 -10.07
N PHE A 427 -8.15 -15.82 -10.48
CA PHE A 427 -8.54 -15.49 -11.85
C PHE A 427 -7.35 -14.92 -12.62
N SER A 428 -7.25 -15.21 -13.92
CA SER A 428 -6.20 -14.66 -14.79
C SER A 428 -6.66 -13.50 -15.66
N LEU A 429 -7.97 -13.33 -15.90
CA LEU A 429 -8.53 -12.28 -16.76
C LEU A 429 -9.45 -11.33 -15.96
N PHE A 430 -9.39 -10.04 -16.27
CA PHE A 430 -10.21 -9.02 -15.61
C PHE A 430 -10.63 -7.89 -16.55
N THR A 431 -11.81 -7.31 -16.35
CA THR A 431 -12.22 -6.03 -16.95
C THR A 431 -12.22 -4.97 -15.86
N PHE A 432 -11.65 -3.79 -16.13
CA PHE A 432 -11.68 -2.66 -15.21
C PHE A 432 -12.32 -1.44 -15.87
N ALA A 433 -13.37 -0.91 -15.24
CA ALA A 433 -14.07 0.31 -15.61
C ALA A 433 -13.71 1.44 -14.62
N PRO A 434 -12.86 2.42 -15.01
CA PRO A 434 -12.32 3.41 -14.07
C PRO A 434 -13.35 4.39 -13.49
N ALA A 435 -14.38 4.82 -14.25
CA ALA A 435 -15.34 5.80 -13.74
C ALA A 435 -16.23 5.22 -12.62
N SER A 436 -16.77 4.02 -12.81
CA SER A 436 -17.51 3.27 -11.78
C SER A 436 -16.60 2.58 -10.74
N LYS A 437 -15.28 2.68 -10.89
CA LYS A 437 -14.26 2.02 -10.04
C LYS A 437 -14.53 0.51 -9.89
N LEU A 438 -14.97 -0.12 -10.99
CA LEU A 438 -15.50 -1.47 -10.98
C LEU A 438 -14.50 -2.44 -11.62
N CYS A 439 -14.11 -3.44 -10.86
CA CYS A 439 -13.32 -4.57 -11.31
C CYS A 439 -14.24 -5.78 -11.51
N ILE A 440 -14.09 -6.49 -12.63
CA ILE A 440 -14.88 -7.65 -13.01
C ILE A 440 -13.91 -8.77 -13.33
N LEU A 441 -14.09 -9.95 -12.73
CA LEU A 441 -13.23 -11.11 -12.95
C LEU A 441 -13.86 -12.07 -13.95
N HIS A 442 -13.02 -12.69 -14.78
CA HIS A 442 -13.47 -13.56 -15.87
C HIS A 442 -12.65 -14.85 -15.92
N ASN A 443 -13.35 -15.96 -16.11
CA ASN A 443 -12.76 -17.26 -16.41
C ASN A 443 -13.52 -17.88 -17.59
N PHE A 444 -12.79 -18.49 -18.52
CA PHE A 444 -13.36 -19.16 -19.68
C PHE A 444 -13.05 -20.67 -19.62
N GLY A 445 -14.02 -21.48 -20.02
CA GLY A 445 -14.02 -22.92 -19.76
C GLY A 445 -12.85 -23.68 -20.38
N THR A 446 -12.57 -24.88 -19.85
CA THR A 446 -11.46 -25.76 -20.23
C THR A 446 -11.96 -26.98 -21.01
N MET A 447 -12.51 -26.77 -22.21
CA MET A 447 -12.93 -27.86 -23.10
C MET A 447 -12.16 -27.85 -24.43
N ALA A 448 -11.70 -29.04 -24.84
CA ALA A 448 -10.72 -29.25 -25.91
C ALA A 448 -10.96 -28.39 -27.17
N PRO A 449 -9.91 -27.70 -27.62
CA PRO A 449 -9.10 -28.28 -28.69
C PRO A 449 -7.67 -28.62 -28.23
N THR A 450 -6.92 -29.38 -29.04
CA THR A 450 -5.50 -29.67 -28.81
C THR A 450 -4.64 -28.51 -29.34
N GLY A 451 -4.28 -27.56 -28.48
CA GLY A 451 -3.51 -26.36 -28.85
C GLY A 451 -3.00 -25.56 -27.65
N GLU A 452 -2.16 -24.56 -27.90
CA GLU A 452 -1.52 -23.74 -26.88
C GLU A 452 -2.09 -22.32 -26.84
N THR A 453 -2.47 -21.83 -25.67
CA THR A 453 -2.84 -20.42 -25.47
C THR A 453 -1.61 -19.58 -25.09
N TRP A 454 -1.38 -18.49 -25.82
CA TRP A 454 -0.27 -17.56 -25.65
C TRP A 454 -0.82 -16.14 -25.55
N MET A 455 -0.77 -15.55 -24.35
CA MET A 455 -1.23 -14.17 -24.13
C MET A 455 -0.08 -13.20 -24.35
N ALA A 456 -0.36 -12.04 -24.97
CA ALA A 456 0.64 -11.01 -25.18
C ALA A 456 1.05 -10.38 -23.84
N THR A 457 2.31 -9.95 -23.71
CA THR A 457 2.85 -9.29 -22.50
C THR A 457 3.29 -7.85 -22.79
N GLY A 458 2.79 -7.27 -23.88
CA GLY A 458 3.25 -5.99 -24.42
C GLY A 458 4.58 -6.09 -25.18
N GLY A 459 4.91 -5.05 -25.96
CA GLY A 459 6.18 -4.95 -26.70
C GLY A 459 6.41 -5.99 -27.80
N GLY A 460 5.37 -6.73 -28.20
CA GLY A 460 5.48 -7.86 -29.14
C GLY A 460 5.84 -9.21 -28.49
N SER A 461 6.05 -9.23 -27.16
CA SER A 461 6.32 -10.45 -26.40
C SER A 461 5.03 -11.20 -26.04
N PHE A 462 5.13 -12.52 -25.86
CA PHE A 462 4.03 -13.42 -25.50
C PHE A 462 4.50 -14.43 -24.45
N ALA A 463 3.60 -14.82 -23.54
CA ALA A 463 3.82 -15.86 -22.56
C ALA A 463 2.72 -16.93 -22.65
N GLN A 464 3.09 -18.19 -22.39
CA GLN A 464 2.16 -19.32 -22.45
C GLN A 464 1.26 -19.30 -21.20
N HIS A 465 -0.04 -19.22 -21.46
CA HIS A 465 -1.09 -19.05 -20.47
C HIS A 465 -1.85 -20.38 -20.30
N PRO A 466 -2.41 -20.70 -19.12
CA PRO A 466 -3.32 -21.83 -18.95
C PRO A 466 -4.36 -21.91 -20.08
N GLN A 467 -4.60 -23.10 -20.60
CA GLN A 467 -5.50 -23.29 -21.74
C GLN A 467 -6.91 -22.80 -21.38
N GLN A 468 -7.52 -21.99 -22.26
CA GLN A 468 -8.88 -21.47 -22.11
C GLN A 468 -9.60 -21.48 -23.45
N THR A 469 -10.90 -21.80 -23.40
CA THR A 469 -11.80 -21.83 -24.55
C THR A 469 -12.63 -20.55 -24.57
N PHE A 470 -12.10 -19.53 -25.25
CA PHE A 470 -12.74 -18.22 -25.39
C PHE A 470 -14.09 -18.31 -26.16
N PRO A 471 -15.08 -17.44 -25.86
CA PRO A 471 -16.31 -17.37 -26.64
C PRO A 471 -16.04 -17.05 -28.12
N VAL A 472 -16.88 -17.53 -29.03
CA VAL A 472 -16.67 -17.35 -30.48
C VAL A 472 -16.54 -15.87 -30.87
N GLY A 473 -17.36 -14.98 -30.28
CA GLY A 473 -17.29 -13.53 -30.49
C GLY A 473 -16.04 -12.84 -29.92
N PHE A 474 -15.15 -13.56 -29.25
CA PHE A 474 -13.85 -13.09 -28.74
C PHE A 474 -12.70 -13.63 -29.60
N THR A 475 -12.98 -14.26 -30.74
CA THR A 475 -11.99 -14.96 -31.56
C THR A 475 -12.11 -14.65 -33.05
N ALA A 476 -11.00 -14.71 -33.76
CA ALA A 476 -11.00 -14.82 -35.23
C ALA A 476 -9.94 -15.84 -35.68
N GLN A 477 -10.33 -16.76 -36.57
CA GLN A 477 -9.42 -17.73 -37.16
C GLN A 477 -8.66 -17.13 -38.34
N THR A 478 -7.38 -17.45 -38.46
CA THR A 478 -6.51 -17.12 -39.58
C THR A 478 -5.55 -18.28 -39.87
N SER A 479 -4.97 -18.31 -41.07
CA SER A 479 -3.95 -19.30 -41.42
C SER A 479 -2.55 -18.80 -41.02
N ALA A 480 -1.80 -19.60 -40.27
CA ALA A 480 -0.40 -19.33 -39.95
C ALA A 480 0.44 -20.59 -40.17
N ALA A 481 1.65 -20.45 -40.71
CA ALA A 481 2.53 -21.59 -40.98
C ALA A 481 3.14 -22.21 -39.71
N ASN A 482 3.15 -21.49 -38.60
CA ASN A 482 3.65 -21.90 -37.28
C ASN A 482 3.18 -20.92 -36.19
N LEU A 483 3.50 -21.23 -34.94
CA LEU A 483 3.17 -20.43 -33.76
C LEU A 483 3.70 -18.99 -33.83
N ASP A 484 4.89 -18.75 -34.36
CA ASP A 484 5.48 -17.40 -34.37
C ASP A 484 4.85 -16.52 -35.46
N ALA A 485 4.48 -17.10 -36.62
CA ALA A 485 3.62 -16.45 -37.61
C ALA A 485 2.22 -16.16 -37.03
N CYS A 486 1.69 -17.03 -36.16
CA CYS A 486 0.42 -16.81 -35.46
C CYS A 486 0.51 -15.64 -34.46
N LYS A 487 1.56 -15.61 -33.62
CA LYS A 487 1.87 -14.48 -32.73
C LYS A 487 2.06 -13.18 -33.49
N ALA A 488 2.76 -13.21 -34.64
CA ALA A 488 2.96 -12.03 -35.50
C ALA A 488 1.67 -11.49 -36.14
N ALA A 489 0.65 -12.33 -36.34
CA ALA A 489 -0.68 -11.90 -36.80
C ALA A 489 -1.50 -11.20 -35.69
N CYS A 490 -1.14 -11.37 -34.42
CA CYS A 490 -1.83 -10.79 -33.27
C CYS A 490 -1.48 -9.32 -33.07
N THR A 491 -2.19 -8.45 -33.81
CA THR A 491 -1.93 -7.02 -33.92
C THR A 491 -3.12 -6.17 -33.47
N GLY A 492 -2.94 -4.86 -33.25
CA GLY A 492 -4.00 -3.96 -32.79
C GLY A 492 -4.67 -4.43 -31.50
N ALA A 493 -5.96 -4.75 -31.56
CA ALA A 493 -6.77 -5.16 -30.42
C ALA A 493 -6.72 -6.67 -30.08
N CYS A 494 -5.75 -7.41 -30.65
CA CYS A 494 -5.49 -8.79 -30.27
C CYS A 494 -4.73 -8.87 -28.93
N ALA A 495 -5.29 -9.64 -27.99
CA ALA A 495 -4.77 -9.85 -26.64
C ALA A 495 -3.87 -11.09 -26.51
N GLY A 496 -4.01 -12.06 -27.43
CA GLY A 496 -3.26 -13.31 -27.43
C GLY A 496 -3.65 -14.19 -28.61
N VAL A 497 -3.09 -15.40 -28.67
CA VAL A 497 -3.44 -16.41 -29.66
C VAL A 497 -3.69 -17.76 -29.02
N ASN A 498 -4.51 -18.59 -29.63
CA ASN A 498 -4.54 -20.03 -29.42
C ASN A 498 -4.10 -20.72 -30.72
N PHE A 499 -3.01 -21.47 -30.69
CA PHE A 499 -2.45 -22.15 -31.86
C PHE A 499 -2.69 -23.65 -31.75
N LEU A 500 -3.40 -24.22 -32.72
CA LEU A 500 -3.79 -25.62 -32.70
C LEU A 500 -2.71 -26.54 -33.27
N THR A 501 -2.70 -27.77 -32.79
CA THR A 501 -1.89 -28.89 -33.32
C THR A 501 -2.23 -29.24 -34.78
N THR A 502 -3.35 -28.75 -35.31
CA THR A 502 -3.72 -28.81 -36.74
C THR A 502 -3.01 -27.75 -37.60
N GLY A 503 -2.38 -26.74 -36.99
CA GLY A 503 -1.81 -25.57 -37.68
C GLY A 503 -2.73 -24.34 -37.72
N ASP A 504 -3.96 -24.44 -37.23
CA ASP A 504 -4.88 -23.30 -37.17
C ASP A 504 -4.44 -22.25 -36.14
N CYS A 505 -4.53 -20.97 -36.52
CA CYS A 505 -4.26 -19.84 -35.64
C CYS A 505 -5.57 -19.14 -35.27
N ILE A 506 -5.89 -19.10 -33.98
CA ILE A 506 -7.05 -18.41 -33.43
C ILE A 506 -6.55 -17.16 -32.71
N LEU A 507 -6.84 -15.98 -33.25
CA LEU A 507 -6.54 -14.70 -32.60
C LEU A 507 -7.56 -14.44 -31.49
N VAL A 508 -7.10 -14.19 -30.26
CA VAL A 508 -7.94 -13.80 -29.12
C VAL A 508 -8.12 -12.28 -29.16
N MET A 509 -9.32 -11.86 -29.52
CA MET A 509 -9.71 -10.46 -29.72
C MET A 509 -10.98 -10.17 -28.90
N PRO A 510 -10.84 -9.79 -27.61
CA PRO A 510 -11.99 -9.43 -26.78
C PRO A 510 -12.81 -8.29 -27.40
N PRO A 511 -14.16 -8.26 -27.24
CA PRO A 511 -15.02 -7.23 -27.78
C PRO A 511 -14.56 -5.82 -27.41
N ARG A 512 -14.58 -4.91 -28.40
CA ARG A 512 -14.37 -3.49 -28.15
C ARG A 512 -15.53 -2.87 -27.38
N SER A 513 -15.21 -1.92 -26.51
CA SER A 513 -16.18 -0.95 -26.00
C SER A 513 -16.89 -0.28 -27.19
N THR A 514 -18.20 -0.06 -27.02
CA THR A 514 -19.00 0.83 -27.86
C THR A 514 -18.95 2.24 -27.27
N ASP A 515 -19.40 3.25 -28.02
CA ASP A 515 -19.32 4.66 -27.56
C ASP A 515 -20.18 4.94 -26.31
N ASP A 516 -21.20 4.11 -26.04
CA ASP A 516 -21.96 4.08 -24.78
C ASP A 516 -21.08 3.75 -23.55
N ASP A 517 -19.93 3.10 -23.76
CA ASP A 517 -19.00 2.61 -22.74
C ASP A 517 -17.77 3.55 -22.59
N ALA A 518 -17.99 4.86 -22.79
CA ALA A 518 -16.96 5.88 -23.03
C ALA A 518 -15.85 6.00 -21.96
N ASP A 519 -16.10 5.51 -20.74
CA ASP A 519 -15.25 5.69 -19.55
C ASP A 519 -13.99 4.80 -19.53
N GLY A 520 -13.22 4.79 -20.63
CA GLY A 520 -11.82 4.31 -20.63
C GLY A 520 -11.61 2.86 -20.18
N VAL A 521 -12.62 2.00 -20.36
CA VAL A 521 -12.60 0.58 -19.94
C VAL A 521 -11.37 -0.15 -20.49
N VAL A 522 -10.75 -1.00 -19.67
CA VAL A 522 -9.62 -1.84 -20.07
C VAL A 522 -9.89 -3.32 -19.80
N GLY A 523 -9.56 -4.17 -20.77
CA GLY A 523 -9.47 -5.61 -20.59
C GLY A 523 -8.03 -5.96 -20.25
N GLY A 524 -7.82 -6.67 -19.15
CA GLY A 524 -6.50 -6.99 -18.63
C GLY A 524 -6.35 -8.45 -18.23
N TRP A 525 -5.10 -8.84 -18.01
CA TRP A 525 -4.76 -10.20 -17.60
C TRP A 525 -3.47 -10.26 -16.77
N VAL A 526 -3.40 -11.29 -15.96
CA VAL A 526 -2.29 -11.65 -15.08
C VAL A 526 -1.83 -13.05 -15.44
N LEU A 527 -0.53 -13.22 -15.61
CA LEU A 527 0.12 -14.51 -15.76
C LEU A 527 0.61 -14.99 -14.40
N ASP A 528 0.62 -16.30 -14.16
CA ASP A 528 1.26 -16.95 -13.02
C ASP A 528 1.11 -16.23 -11.67
N SER A 529 -0.13 -16.16 -11.16
CA SER A 529 -0.36 -15.72 -9.79
C SER A 529 0.34 -16.68 -8.81
N LEU A 530 1.43 -16.20 -8.21
CA LEU A 530 2.13 -16.93 -7.16
C LEU A 530 1.13 -17.18 -6.01
N ARG A 531 0.83 -18.45 -5.73
CA ARG A 531 -0.14 -18.83 -4.70
C ARG A 531 0.57 -19.35 -3.45
N TRP A 532 0.43 -18.60 -2.36
CA TRP A 532 0.83 -19.00 -1.02
C TRP A 532 -0.19 -19.97 -0.39
N THR A 533 0.31 -20.99 0.28
CA THR A 533 -0.48 -21.93 1.08
C THR A 533 0.26 -22.20 2.40
N ASP A 534 -0.41 -21.93 3.52
CA ASP A 534 0.11 -22.21 4.86
C ASP A 534 -0.51 -23.50 5.43
N VAL A 535 0.32 -24.51 5.68
CA VAL A 535 -0.11 -25.72 6.40
C VAL A 535 -0.10 -25.40 7.90
N PRO A 536 -1.25 -25.41 8.60
CA PRO A 536 -1.31 -25.03 10.02
C PRO A 536 -0.36 -25.88 10.87
N ASN A 537 0.34 -25.24 11.82
CA ASN A 537 1.41 -25.84 12.65
C ASN A 537 2.64 -26.39 11.88
N GLY A 538 2.65 -26.37 10.54
CA GLY A 538 3.65 -26.99 9.67
C GLY A 538 4.58 -25.99 8.98
N VAL A 539 4.43 -25.87 7.66
CA VAL A 539 5.26 -25.05 6.75
C VAL A 539 4.38 -24.21 5.82
N GLN A 540 4.93 -23.09 5.33
CA GLN A 540 4.35 -22.40 4.17
C GLN A 540 5.01 -22.95 2.91
N PHE A 541 4.27 -22.98 1.82
CA PHE A 541 4.83 -23.09 0.49
C PHE A 541 4.15 -22.13 -0.49
N ALA A 542 4.91 -21.64 -1.46
CA ALA A 542 4.42 -20.82 -2.57
C ALA A 542 4.47 -21.64 -3.86
N THR A 543 3.50 -21.44 -4.77
CA THR A 543 3.32 -22.28 -5.98
C THR A 543 3.07 -21.47 -7.24
N MET A 544 3.55 -22.00 -8.36
CA MET A 544 3.21 -21.59 -9.73
C MET A 544 2.65 -22.82 -10.45
N THR A 545 1.37 -22.77 -10.81
CA THR A 545 0.66 -23.85 -11.52
C THR A 545 0.93 -23.82 -13.02
N ASP A 546 0.74 -24.96 -13.68
CA ASP A 546 1.12 -25.22 -15.08
C ASP A 546 2.61 -24.90 -15.38
N ARG A 547 3.50 -25.17 -14.40
CA ARG A 547 4.94 -24.91 -14.51
C ARG A 547 5.78 -26.13 -14.17
N ASP A 548 6.92 -26.25 -14.84
CA ASP A 548 7.93 -27.30 -14.63
C ASP A 548 9.36 -26.76 -14.81
N VAL A 549 10.36 -27.55 -14.45
CA VAL A 549 11.79 -27.29 -14.66
C VAL A 549 12.51 -28.50 -15.27
N SER A 550 13.56 -28.22 -16.03
CA SER A 550 14.39 -29.20 -16.74
C SER A 550 15.13 -30.18 -15.79
N SER A 551 15.71 -29.71 -14.69
CA SER A 551 16.42 -30.55 -13.70
C SER A 551 15.59 -30.82 -12.44
N LYS A 552 15.16 -32.08 -12.26
CA LYS A 552 14.36 -32.54 -11.11
C LYS A 552 14.54 -34.05 -10.86
N VAL A 553 14.41 -34.49 -9.61
CA VAL A 553 14.61 -35.88 -9.17
C VAL A 553 13.38 -36.38 -8.41
N VAL A 554 12.86 -37.57 -8.76
CA VAL A 554 11.67 -38.16 -8.11
C VAL A 554 11.94 -38.41 -6.62
N VAL A 555 11.05 -37.92 -5.75
CA VAL A 555 11.02 -38.23 -4.31
C VAL A 555 9.75 -38.99 -3.89
N GLY A 556 8.74 -39.09 -4.76
CA GLY A 556 7.53 -39.87 -4.49
C GLY A 556 6.70 -40.18 -5.73
N THR A 557 5.93 -41.26 -5.66
CA THR A 557 4.97 -41.70 -6.69
C THR A 557 3.64 -42.07 -6.03
N GLY A 558 2.53 -42.03 -6.78
CA GLY A 558 1.18 -42.19 -6.23
C GLY A 558 0.71 -40.99 -5.39
N VAL A 559 1.45 -39.88 -5.41
CA VAL A 559 1.17 -38.67 -4.63
C VAL A 559 -0.16 -38.06 -5.07
N GLU A 560 -0.96 -37.60 -4.13
CA GLU A 560 -2.36 -37.20 -4.36
C GLU A 560 -2.54 -35.72 -4.63
N ASN A 561 -1.73 -34.88 -4.00
CA ASN A 561 -1.83 -33.42 -4.05
C ASN A 561 -0.48 -32.75 -3.72
N VAL A 562 -0.45 -31.42 -3.88
CA VAL A 562 0.73 -30.60 -3.61
C VAL A 562 1.18 -30.68 -2.15
N GLU A 563 0.25 -30.64 -1.18
CA GLU A 563 0.58 -30.70 0.25
C GLU A 563 1.30 -32.00 0.62
N ARG A 564 0.88 -33.14 0.05
CA ARG A 564 1.56 -34.42 0.23
C ARG A 564 2.94 -34.44 -0.44
N CYS A 565 3.13 -33.73 -1.55
CA CYS A 565 4.45 -33.51 -2.14
C CYS A 565 5.34 -32.66 -1.22
N VAL A 566 4.83 -31.54 -0.70
CA VAL A 566 5.52 -30.67 0.27
C VAL A 566 5.92 -31.44 1.53
N ALA A 567 5.06 -32.34 2.03
CA ALA A 567 5.40 -33.21 3.16
C ALA A 567 6.56 -34.17 2.84
N LEU A 568 6.58 -34.79 1.65
CA LEU A 568 7.69 -35.65 1.20
C LEU A 568 9.00 -34.88 1.01
N ILE A 569 8.92 -33.63 0.57
CA ILE A 569 10.07 -32.72 0.40
C ILE A 569 10.63 -32.27 1.75
N THR A 570 9.74 -31.87 2.67
CA THR A 570 10.09 -31.45 4.04
C THR A 570 10.69 -32.61 4.86
N ALA A 571 10.29 -33.85 4.55
CA ALA A 571 10.84 -35.06 5.18
C ALA A 571 12.20 -35.52 4.60
N GLN A 572 12.77 -34.84 3.60
CA GLN A 572 14.09 -35.23 3.07
C GLN A 572 15.22 -34.92 4.08
N PRO A 573 16.20 -35.82 4.27
CA PRO A 573 17.30 -35.60 5.22
C PRO A 573 18.22 -34.42 4.83
N ASN A 574 18.21 -34.02 3.55
CA ASN A 574 18.86 -32.81 3.08
C ASN A 574 17.91 -31.60 3.24
N THR A 575 18.00 -30.92 4.39
CA THR A 575 17.23 -29.72 4.78
C THR A 575 17.40 -28.48 3.89
N LYS A 576 18.08 -28.62 2.73
CA LYS A 576 18.29 -27.59 1.72
C LYS A 576 17.34 -27.70 0.51
N ASN A 577 16.62 -28.81 0.36
CA ASN A 577 15.68 -29.03 -0.73
C ASN A 577 14.39 -28.22 -0.50
N ALA A 578 14.46 -26.91 -0.69
CA ALA A 578 13.33 -25.99 -0.53
C ALA A 578 12.53 -25.77 -1.82
N ILE A 579 12.74 -26.57 -2.87
CA ILE A 579 12.11 -26.41 -4.19
C ILE A 579 11.64 -27.78 -4.68
N PHE A 580 10.41 -27.82 -5.19
CA PHE A 580 9.76 -29.05 -5.66
C PHE A 580 9.02 -28.87 -6.98
N VAL A 581 8.71 -29.99 -7.62
CA VAL A 581 7.69 -30.09 -8.67
C VAL A 581 6.67 -31.16 -8.29
N TYR A 582 5.39 -30.83 -8.32
CA TYR A 582 4.29 -31.79 -8.29
C TYR A 582 3.72 -31.97 -9.70
N ASP A 583 3.79 -33.20 -10.21
CA ASP A 583 3.24 -33.60 -11.50
C ASP A 583 1.92 -34.33 -11.24
N ALA A 584 0.80 -33.61 -11.38
CA ALA A 584 -0.52 -34.14 -11.04
C ALA A 584 -0.97 -35.26 -12.01
N PRO A 585 -0.81 -35.15 -13.34
CA PRO A 585 -1.11 -36.23 -14.27
C PRO A 585 -0.31 -37.52 -13.99
N ALA A 586 0.98 -37.41 -13.64
CA ALA A 586 1.79 -38.57 -13.30
C ALA A 586 1.65 -39.04 -11.84
N ARG A 587 0.96 -38.27 -10.98
CA ARG A 587 0.91 -38.44 -9.51
C ARG A 587 2.31 -38.58 -8.89
N LYS A 588 3.23 -37.70 -9.28
CA LYS A 588 4.64 -37.74 -8.86
C LYS A 588 5.07 -36.46 -8.17
N CYS A 589 5.92 -36.61 -7.16
CA CYS A 589 6.60 -35.52 -6.49
C CYS A 589 8.09 -35.58 -6.79
N TYR A 590 8.70 -34.44 -7.10
CA TYR A 590 10.11 -34.30 -7.42
C TYR A 590 10.75 -33.20 -6.56
N ALA A 591 12.00 -33.38 -6.14
CA ALA A 591 12.84 -32.31 -5.63
C ALA A 591 13.65 -31.69 -6.77
N VAL A 592 13.87 -30.38 -6.74
CA VAL A 592 14.78 -29.67 -7.65
C VAL A 592 16.15 -29.54 -6.97
N PRO A 593 17.22 -30.19 -7.48
CA PRO A 593 18.50 -30.24 -6.77
C PRO A 593 19.24 -28.90 -6.71
N THR A 594 19.60 -28.46 -5.51
CA THR A 594 20.61 -27.40 -5.33
C THR A 594 22.02 -27.97 -5.39
N SER A 595 22.98 -27.18 -5.86
CA SER A 595 24.42 -27.52 -5.80
C SER A 595 25.20 -26.43 -5.05
N VAL A 596 26.35 -26.80 -4.47
CA VAL A 596 27.19 -25.85 -3.73
C VAL A 596 27.91 -24.91 -4.69
N ALA A 597 27.77 -23.60 -4.47
CA ALA A 597 28.50 -22.53 -5.13
C ALA A 597 28.90 -21.48 -4.09
N ALA A 598 30.16 -21.50 -3.65
CA ALA A 598 30.62 -20.79 -2.45
C ALA A 598 30.50 -19.24 -2.50
N LEU A 599 30.22 -18.68 -3.68
CA LEU A 599 30.19 -17.25 -4.00
C LEU A 599 28.82 -16.78 -4.54
N SER A 600 27.81 -17.66 -4.49
CA SER A 600 26.45 -17.40 -4.94
C SER A 600 25.49 -17.36 -3.75
N GLU A 601 24.56 -16.43 -3.80
CA GLU A 601 23.42 -16.38 -2.89
C GLU A 601 22.14 -16.65 -3.68
N LEU A 602 21.58 -17.85 -3.51
CA LEU A 602 20.33 -18.26 -4.14
C LEU A 602 19.16 -17.73 -3.29
N ARG A 603 18.31 -16.91 -3.90
CA ARG A 603 17.13 -16.28 -3.30
C ARG A 603 15.89 -16.82 -3.98
N LEU A 604 15.13 -17.64 -3.28
CA LEU A 604 13.87 -18.20 -3.79
C LEU A 604 12.75 -17.17 -3.58
N VAL A 605 11.84 -17.08 -4.55
CA VAL A 605 10.66 -16.22 -4.42
C VAL A 605 9.73 -16.84 -3.39
N ASN A 606 9.50 -16.11 -2.29
CA ASN A 606 8.51 -16.46 -1.29
C ASN A 606 7.85 -15.22 -0.68
N TYR A 607 8.63 -14.22 -0.24
CA TYR A 607 8.10 -12.90 0.14
C TYR A 607 8.76 -11.78 -0.67
N PRO A 608 8.09 -10.66 -0.98
CA PRO A 608 8.67 -9.56 -1.76
C PRO A 608 9.77 -8.80 -1.02
N THR A 609 9.69 -8.76 0.31
CA THR A 609 10.59 -8.03 1.19
C THR A 609 11.72 -8.90 1.74
N THR A 610 11.48 -10.19 1.94
CA THR A 610 12.44 -11.13 2.50
C THR A 610 12.51 -12.40 1.66
N PRO A 611 13.44 -12.49 0.69
CA PRO A 611 13.65 -13.73 -0.06
C PRO A 611 14.02 -14.89 0.85
N LEU A 612 13.66 -16.10 0.43
CA LEU A 612 14.17 -17.32 1.06
C LEU A 612 15.63 -17.53 0.60
N VAL A 613 16.57 -17.15 1.47
CA VAL A 613 18.02 -17.18 1.20
C VAL A 613 18.60 -18.57 1.46
N LEU A 614 19.12 -19.21 0.42
CA LEU A 614 19.93 -20.43 0.46
C LEU A 614 21.41 -20.08 0.20
N SER A 615 22.11 -19.70 1.26
CA SER A 615 23.52 -19.28 1.18
C SER A 615 24.44 -20.35 0.59
N LYS A 616 25.34 -19.93 -0.30
CA LYS A 616 26.32 -20.80 -0.99
C LYS A 616 25.68 -21.90 -1.84
N GLN A 617 24.44 -21.72 -2.30
CA GLN A 617 23.74 -22.63 -3.22
C GLN A 617 23.54 -22.00 -4.61
N THR A 618 23.30 -22.85 -5.61
CA THR A 618 22.90 -22.49 -6.98
C THR A 618 22.13 -23.65 -7.60
N LEU A 619 21.29 -23.41 -8.62
CA LEU A 619 20.61 -24.46 -9.36
C LEU A 619 21.44 -24.88 -10.60
N ARG A 620 21.38 -26.16 -10.98
CA ARG A 620 22.08 -26.72 -12.14
C ARG A 620 21.13 -27.49 -13.04
N GLY A 621 21.26 -27.27 -14.35
CA GLY A 621 20.37 -27.85 -15.35
C GLY A 621 18.93 -27.34 -15.25
N VAL A 622 18.73 -26.18 -14.62
CA VAL A 622 17.47 -25.44 -14.57
C VAL A 622 17.63 -24.24 -15.50
N ASP A 623 16.59 -23.94 -16.27
CA ASP A 623 16.61 -22.88 -17.27
C ASP A 623 16.73 -21.51 -16.60
N ALA A 624 17.52 -20.60 -17.19
CA ALA A 624 17.85 -19.34 -16.54
C ALA A 624 18.13 -18.19 -17.52
N VAL A 625 17.77 -16.98 -17.11
CA VAL A 625 18.03 -15.72 -17.83
C VAL A 625 19.10 -14.94 -17.07
N GLN A 626 20.17 -14.54 -17.76
CA GLN A 626 21.15 -13.61 -17.19
C GLN A 626 20.74 -12.16 -17.42
N LEU A 627 20.79 -11.36 -16.36
CA LEU A 627 20.58 -9.92 -16.38
C LEU A 627 21.89 -9.23 -15.97
N LEU A 628 22.22 -8.17 -16.69
CA LEU A 628 23.32 -7.27 -16.35
C LEU A 628 22.84 -6.14 -15.42
N ASP A 629 23.80 -5.35 -14.94
CA ASP A 629 23.57 -4.10 -14.19
C ASP A 629 22.77 -4.25 -12.89
N ALA A 630 22.76 -5.45 -12.29
CA ALA A 630 22.22 -5.66 -10.95
C ALA A 630 23.23 -5.22 -9.88
N THR A 631 22.83 -4.27 -9.04
CA THR A 631 23.73 -3.62 -8.06
C THR A 631 23.92 -4.43 -6.77
N SER A 632 23.03 -5.38 -6.48
CA SER A 632 23.06 -6.21 -5.27
C SER A 632 22.21 -7.47 -5.42
N ALA A 633 22.34 -8.41 -4.48
CA ALA A 633 21.44 -9.58 -4.41
C ALA A 633 19.97 -9.20 -4.14
N THR A 634 19.70 -8.04 -3.53
CA THR A 634 18.33 -7.52 -3.33
C THR A 634 17.77 -6.89 -4.60
N ASP A 635 18.58 -6.15 -5.37
CA ASP A 635 18.19 -5.64 -6.69
C ASP A 635 17.96 -6.80 -7.68
N CYS A 636 18.89 -7.76 -7.74
CA CYS A 636 18.72 -8.99 -8.53
C CYS A 636 17.42 -9.74 -8.19
N HIS A 637 17.09 -9.86 -6.89
CA HIS A 637 15.84 -10.50 -6.48
C HIS A 637 14.59 -9.68 -6.85
N ARG A 638 14.63 -8.35 -6.73
CA ARG A 638 13.51 -7.47 -7.13
C ARG A 638 13.21 -7.52 -8.64
N ARG A 639 14.18 -7.91 -9.47
CA ARG A 639 13.97 -8.17 -10.91
C ARG A 639 13.32 -9.52 -11.18
N CYS A 640 13.24 -10.41 -10.19
CA CYS A 640 12.51 -11.68 -10.27
C CYS A 640 11.02 -11.45 -10.00
N ILE A 641 10.27 -11.03 -11.02
CA ILE A 641 8.81 -10.92 -10.98
C ILE A 641 8.20 -12.15 -11.67
N PRO A 642 7.55 -13.08 -10.94
CA PRO A 642 7.05 -14.33 -11.51
C PRO A 642 6.11 -14.10 -12.70
N SER A 643 5.13 -13.21 -12.56
CA SER A 643 4.13 -12.88 -13.60
C SER A 643 4.69 -12.10 -14.81
N GLN A 644 5.99 -11.81 -14.83
CA GLN A 644 6.68 -11.17 -15.97
C GLN A 644 7.74 -12.09 -16.61
N THR A 645 8.38 -12.96 -15.83
CA THR A 645 9.61 -13.67 -16.21
C THR A 645 9.52 -15.18 -16.01
N ASN A 646 8.39 -15.70 -15.52
CA ASN A 646 8.19 -17.07 -15.06
C ASN A 646 9.23 -17.53 -14.00
N CYS A 647 9.88 -16.57 -13.33
CA CYS A 647 10.94 -16.87 -12.38
C CYS A 647 10.39 -17.36 -11.03
N PHE A 648 11.11 -18.27 -10.40
CA PHE A 648 10.84 -18.76 -9.04
C PHE A 648 12.05 -18.61 -8.11
N ALA A 649 13.21 -18.24 -8.65
CA ALA A 649 14.41 -17.94 -7.88
C ALA A 649 15.35 -16.99 -8.64
N SER A 650 16.28 -16.37 -7.90
CA SER A 650 17.34 -15.51 -8.42
C SER A 650 18.67 -15.81 -7.73
N ALA A 651 19.81 -15.73 -8.43
CA ALA A 651 21.13 -15.78 -7.82
C ALA A 651 22.01 -14.60 -8.26
N TYR A 652 22.74 -14.03 -7.31
CA TYR A 652 23.72 -12.97 -7.54
C TYR A 652 25.14 -13.47 -7.28
N HIS A 653 26.11 -13.08 -8.12
CA HIS A 653 27.48 -13.59 -8.09
C HIS A 653 28.46 -12.52 -7.60
N ALA A 654 28.90 -12.63 -6.34
CA ALA A 654 29.65 -11.57 -5.64
C ALA A 654 31.02 -11.21 -6.26
N GLN A 655 31.59 -12.08 -7.11
CA GLN A 655 32.87 -11.83 -7.81
C GLN A 655 32.69 -11.37 -9.28
N GLN A 656 31.46 -11.28 -9.77
CA GLN A 656 31.13 -10.76 -11.10
C GLN A 656 30.08 -9.66 -10.93
N THR A 657 30.56 -8.48 -10.52
CA THR A 657 29.72 -7.29 -10.25
C THR A 657 28.79 -7.01 -11.42
N GLY A 658 27.49 -6.94 -11.16
CA GLY A 658 26.44 -6.76 -12.18
C GLY A 658 25.73 -8.04 -12.64
N VAL A 659 26.33 -9.23 -12.46
CA VAL A 659 25.74 -10.50 -12.95
C VAL A 659 24.66 -11.02 -12.00
N CYS A 660 23.41 -10.88 -12.46
CA CYS A 660 22.23 -11.50 -11.88
C CYS A 660 21.74 -12.65 -12.76
N THR A 661 21.32 -13.75 -12.14
CA THR A 661 20.73 -14.90 -12.83
C THR A 661 19.32 -15.12 -12.29
N LEU A 662 18.29 -15.04 -13.14
CA LEU A 662 16.93 -15.45 -12.80
C LEU A 662 16.70 -16.90 -13.25
N TYR A 663 16.27 -17.77 -12.34
CA TYR A 663 15.87 -19.14 -12.67
C TYR A 663 14.40 -19.15 -13.03
N VAL A 664 14.11 -19.62 -14.24
CA VAL A 664 12.79 -19.54 -14.87
C VAL A 664 12.18 -20.93 -15.03
N SER A 665 10.85 -20.97 -15.02
CA SER A 665 10.07 -22.19 -15.22
C SER A 665 9.45 -22.22 -16.61
N THR A 666 9.33 -23.42 -17.18
CA THR A 666 8.68 -23.64 -18.48
C THR A 666 7.21 -24.02 -18.28
N TYR A 667 6.37 -23.72 -19.26
CA TYR A 667 4.95 -24.10 -19.22
C TYR A 667 4.80 -25.62 -19.32
N ARG A 668 3.98 -26.21 -18.45
CA ARG A 668 3.55 -27.60 -18.56
C ARG A 668 2.25 -27.83 -17.80
N ALA A 669 1.16 -28.01 -18.54
CA ALA A 669 -0.17 -28.23 -17.98
C ALA A 669 -0.20 -29.35 -16.93
N GLY A 670 -0.82 -29.09 -15.78
CA GLY A 670 -0.93 -30.04 -14.66
C GLY A 670 0.37 -30.27 -13.85
N SER A 671 1.46 -29.61 -14.20
CA SER A 671 2.68 -29.54 -13.37
C SER A 671 2.64 -28.30 -12.48
N THR A 672 3.22 -28.37 -11.27
CA THR A 672 3.31 -27.25 -10.34
C THR A 672 4.71 -27.14 -9.78
N VAL A 673 5.42 -26.05 -10.09
CA VAL A 673 6.66 -25.66 -9.39
C VAL A 673 6.28 -25.02 -8.07
N GLY A 674 7.02 -25.31 -7.01
CA GLY A 674 6.82 -24.62 -5.73
C GLY A 674 8.07 -24.54 -4.86
N VAL A 675 7.99 -23.63 -3.91
CA VAL A 675 9.04 -23.26 -2.96
C VAL A 675 8.50 -23.49 -1.54
N VAL A 676 9.25 -24.19 -0.69
CA VAL A 676 8.87 -24.46 0.71
C VAL A 676 9.65 -23.53 1.64
N ALA A 677 8.94 -22.68 2.39
CA ALA A 677 9.53 -21.85 3.43
C ALA A 677 9.73 -22.69 4.71
N ALA A 678 10.97 -23.12 4.93
CA ALA A 678 11.34 -23.84 6.15
C ALA A 678 11.29 -22.93 7.39
N ARG A 679 10.60 -23.40 8.43
CA ARG A 679 10.30 -22.67 9.68
C ARG A 679 11.52 -22.16 10.48
N ALA A 680 12.73 -22.62 10.15
CA ALA A 680 13.97 -22.25 10.83
C ALA A 680 14.58 -20.90 10.40
N LEU A 681 13.95 -20.16 9.48
CA LEU A 681 14.56 -19.03 8.78
C LEU A 681 14.02 -17.64 9.13
N LEU A 682 12.89 -17.56 9.83
CA LEU A 682 12.34 -16.33 10.42
C LEU A 682 11.88 -16.59 11.86
N PRO A 683 12.02 -15.61 12.78
CA PRO A 683 11.54 -15.77 14.14
C PRO A 683 10.01 -15.95 14.19
N SER A 684 9.54 -16.75 15.14
CA SER A 684 8.10 -17.00 15.38
C SER A 684 7.49 -16.01 16.41
N GLY A 685 8.01 -14.78 16.46
CA GLY A 685 7.62 -13.73 17.40
C GLY A 685 8.82 -12.92 17.94
N PRO A 686 8.59 -11.83 18.69
CA PRO A 686 9.66 -10.97 19.20
C PRO A 686 10.54 -11.69 20.23
N PRO A 687 11.85 -11.42 20.28
CA PRO A 687 12.78 -12.10 21.22
C PRO A 687 12.58 -11.68 22.68
N SER A 688 11.87 -10.57 22.94
CA SER A 688 11.46 -10.13 24.27
C SER A 688 10.18 -9.30 24.18
N ARG A 689 9.28 -9.44 25.16
CA ARG A 689 7.96 -8.81 25.19
C ARG A 689 8.01 -7.42 25.84
N ASN A 690 8.81 -6.54 25.27
CA ASN A 690 9.09 -5.21 25.85
C ASN A 690 8.05 -4.15 25.45
N LYS A 691 7.23 -4.43 24.43
CA LYS A 691 6.03 -3.68 24.06
C LYS A 691 4.88 -4.63 23.71
N THR A 692 3.66 -4.19 23.94
CA THR A 692 2.44 -4.89 23.52
C THR A 692 1.43 -3.92 22.94
N ALA A 693 0.85 -4.26 21.79
CA ALA A 693 -0.36 -3.63 21.29
C ALA A 693 -1.50 -4.65 21.33
N ILE A 694 -2.49 -4.40 22.18
CA ILE A 694 -3.66 -5.27 22.36
C ILE A 694 -4.84 -4.61 21.65
N PHE A 695 -5.55 -5.36 20.83
CA PHE A 695 -6.74 -4.95 20.09
C PHE A 695 -7.89 -5.83 20.56
N LEU A 696 -8.75 -5.30 21.43
CA LEU A 696 -9.91 -6.02 21.95
C LEU A 696 -11.15 -5.50 21.23
N THR A 697 -11.80 -6.39 20.49
CA THR A 697 -12.88 -6.05 19.56
C THR A 697 -14.09 -6.95 19.72
N ALA A 698 -15.25 -6.51 19.23
CA ALA A 698 -16.48 -7.30 19.25
C ALA A 698 -16.38 -8.51 18.31
N HIS A 699 -15.89 -8.28 17.09
CA HIS A 699 -15.75 -9.29 16.02
C HIS A 699 -14.35 -9.27 15.40
N GLN A 700 -14.12 -10.24 14.52
CA GLN A 700 -12.83 -10.55 13.93
C GLN A 700 -12.23 -9.41 13.08
N ASP A 701 -13.07 -8.60 12.43
CA ASP A 701 -12.70 -7.66 11.36
C ASP A 701 -12.70 -6.17 11.78
N ASP A 702 -13.20 -5.85 12.99
CA ASP A 702 -13.35 -4.46 13.45
C ASP A 702 -11.99 -3.70 13.46
N HIS A 703 -10.87 -4.39 13.68
CA HIS A 703 -9.56 -3.75 13.79
C HIS A 703 -8.89 -3.52 12.43
N GLU A 704 -9.11 -4.40 11.43
CA GLU A 704 -8.73 -4.14 10.04
C GLU A 704 -9.60 -3.06 9.38
N LEU A 705 -10.84 -2.87 9.85
CA LEU A 705 -11.72 -1.78 9.39
C LEU A 705 -11.37 -0.43 10.04
N PHE A 706 -11.37 -0.36 11.37
CA PHE A 706 -11.44 0.90 12.13
C PHE A 706 -10.15 1.28 12.89
N ILE A 707 -9.21 0.35 13.03
CA ILE A 707 -7.92 0.58 13.73
C ILE A 707 -6.67 0.18 12.88
N PRO A 708 -6.69 0.29 11.53
CA PRO A 708 -5.69 -0.30 10.65
C PRO A 708 -4.30 0.34 10.74
N ALA A 709 -4.19 1.62 11.11
CA ALA A 709 -2.91 2.33 11.16
C ALA A 709 -2.14 1.94 12.42
N GLN A 710 -2.82 1.72 13.56
CA GLN A 710 -2.18 1.11 14.72
C GLN A 710 -1.80 -0.36 14.47
N VAL A 711 -2.64 -1.13 13.75
CA VAL A 711 -2.33 -2.52 13.38
C VAL A 711 -1.07 -2.57 12.51
N HIS A 712 -0.97 -1.72 11.48
CA HIS A 712 0.22 -1.54 10.68
C HIS A 712 1.43 -1.17 11.55
N ALA A 713 1.33 -0.10 12.36
CA ALA A 713 2.42 0.37 13.20
C ALA A 713 2.93 -0.70 14.17
N ALA A 714 2.03 -1.42 14.82
CA ALA A 714 2.37 -2.45 15.80
C ALA A 714 2.98 -3.71 15.17
N LEU A 715 2.46 -4.17 14.01
CA LEU A 715 3.01 -5.32 13.29
C LEU A 715 4.37 -5.00 12.63
N SER A 716 4.59 -3.75 12.22
CA SER A 716 5.86 -3.29 11.65
C SER A 716 7.01 -3.11 12.67
N ASP A 717 6.72 -3.14 13.97
CA ASP A 717 7.71 -2.93 15.03
C ASP A 717 8.34 -4.26 15.51
N PRO A 718 9.65 -4.48 15.30
CA PRO A 718 10.34 -5.72 15.69
C PRO A 718 10.49 -5.93 17.22
N SER A 719 9.97 -5.01 18.03
CA SER A 719 9.93 -5.11 19.50
C SER A 719 8.51 -5.23 20.09
N THR A 720 7.48 -5.24 19.25
CA THR A 720 6.07 -5.28 19.68
C THR A 720 5.46 -6.67 19.48
N THR A 721 4.85 -7.19 20.55
CA THR A 721 3.89 -8.30 20.46
C THR A 721 2.52 -7.71 20.17
N VAL A 722 1.82 -8.23 19.15
CA VAL A 722 0.48 -7.79 18.78
C VAL A 722 -0.52 -8.84 19.24
N VAL A 723 -1.65 -8.41 19.82
CA VAL A 723 -2.62 -9.32 20.43
C VAL A 723 -4.04 -8.91 20.08
N PHE A 724 -4.74 -9.74 19.32
CA PHE A 724 -6.15 -9.59 18.97
C PHE A 724 -7.00 -10.44 19.91
N ILE A 725 -8.05 -9.85 20.50
CA ILE A 725 -9.00 -10.53 21.40
C ILE A 725 -10.40 -10.25 20.88
N TYR A 726 -11.12 -11.29 20.48
CA TYR A 726 -12.46 -11.18 19.91
C TYR A 726 -13.50 -11.64 20.94
N MET A 727 -14.38 -10.73 21.35
CA MET A 727 -15.36 -10.97 22.40
C MET A 727 -16.46 -11.94 21.95
N SER A 728 -16.88 -11.87 20.69
CA SER A 728 -17.91 -12.74 20.10
C SER A 728 -17.32 -13.72 19.06
N ALA A 729 -18.16 -14.60 18.54
CA ALA A 729 -17.85 -15.41 17.36
C ALA A 729 -17.95 -14.64 16.03
N GLY A 730 -18.54 -13.44 16.00
CA GLY A 730 -18.84 -12.75 14.74
C GLY A 730 -19.86 -13.50 13.86
N ASP A 731 -20.71 -14.35 14.45
CA ASP A 731 -21.60 -15.27 13.75
C ASP A 731 -22.88 -14.62 13.22
N ALA A 732 -23.25 -13.41 13.64
CA ALA A 732 -24.54 -12.78 13.33
C ALA A 732 -25.78 -13.68 13.56
N GLY A 733 -25.71 -14.62 14.51
CA GLY A 733 -26.75 -15.63 14.78
C GLY A 733 -26.68 -16.90 13.92
N ARG A 734 -25.67 -17.04 13.04
CA ARG A 734 -25.52 -18.16 12.10
C ARG A 734 -24.77 -19.36 12.70
N THR A 735 -25.07 -20.55 12.16
CA THR A 735 -24.44 -21.82 12.55
C THR A 735 -23.93 -22.63 11.33
N ASP A 736 -23.83 -21.97 10.18
CA ASP A 736 -23.64 -22.53 8.83
C ASP A 736 -22.19 -22.52 8.31
N GLY A 737 -21.22 -22.20 9.17
CA GLY A 737 -19.80 -22.05 8.81
C GLY A 737 -19.29 -20.61 8.79
N TRP A 738 -20.19 -19.62 8.92
CA TRP A 738 -19.85 -18.20 8.82
C TRP A 738 -18.78 -17.73 9.83
N TYR A 739 -18.85 -18.15 11.10
CA TYR A 739 -17.87 -17.72 12.11
C TYR A 739 -16.47 -18.24 11.78
N GLN A 740 -16.35 -19.51 11.37
CA GLN A 740 -15.07 -20.11 10.96
C GLN A 740 -14.49 -19.41 9.73
N ALA A 741 -15.34 -18.90 8.83
CA ALA A 741 -14.93 -18.08 7.70
C ALA A 741 -14.34 -16.73 8.16
N ARG A 742 -15.01 -15.98 9.06
CA ARG A 742 -14.47 -14.73 9.64
C ARG A 742 -13.16 -14.95 10.41
N GLU A 743 -13.03 -16.03 11.18
CA GLU A 743 -11.77 -16.40 11.85
C GLU A 743 -10.63 -16.64 10.85
N ALA A 744 -10.89 -17.39 9.78
CA ALA A 744 -9.92 -17.58 8.71
C ALA A 744 -9.59 -16.27 7.97
N GLY A 745 -10.57 -15.36 7.89
CA GLY A 745 -10.46 -14.01 7.35
C GLY A 745 -9.42 -13.15 8.08
N THR A 746 -9.61 -12.87 9.37
CA THR A 746 -8.69 -12.02 10.14
C THR A 746 -7.29 -12.63 10.27
N VAL A 747 -7.21 -13.96 10.38
CA VAL A 747 -5.92 -14.67 10.35
C VAL A 747 -5.24 -14.45 9.00
N ALA A 748 -5.95 -14.52 7.87
CA ALA A 748 -5.38 -14.23 6.55
C ALA A 748 -4.96 -12.76 6.37
N ALA A 749 -5.71 -11.80 6.95
CA ALA A 749 -5.32 -10.39 6.99
C ALA A 749 -4.00 -10.18 7.74
N THR A 750 -3.87 -10.78 8.92
CA THR A 750 -2.65 -10.73 9.73
C THR A 750 -1.49 -11.47 9.06
N GLN A 751 -1.75 -12.58 8.36
CA GLN A 751 -0.75 -13.25 7.54
C GLN A 751 -0.26 -12.33 6.40
N ALA A 752 -1.15 -11.60 5.71
CA ALA A 752 -0.77 -10.63 4.67
C ALA A 752 0.09 -9.47 5.22
N TRP A 753 -0.22 -8.96 6.42
CA TRP A 753 0.62 -7.98 7.10
C TRP A 753 2.01 -8.53 7.44
N VAL A 754 2.10 -9.69 8.09
CA VAL A 754 3.39 -10.31 8.46
C VAL A 754 4.23 -10.65 7.23
N GLN A 755 3.60 -11.12 6.14
CA GLN A 755 4.24 -11.36 4.84
C GLN A 755 4.74 -10.08 4.17
N THR A 756 4.03 -8.95 4.34
CA THR A 756 4.45 -7.65 3.83
C THR A 756 5.70 -7.16 4.55
N PHE A 757 5.71 -7.17 5.89
CA PHE A 757 6.87 -6.67 6.65
C PHE A 757 8.07 -7.64 6.63
N GLY A 758 7.87 -8.95 6.45
CA GLY A 758 8.94 -9.94 6.33
C GLY A 758 9.71 -10.25 7.62
N LEU A 759 9.36 -9.60 8.73
CA LEU A 759 10.08 -9.67 10.02
C LEU A 759 9.94 -11.03 10.72
N TYR A 760 8.85 -11.75 10.48
CA TYR A 760 8.46 -12.95 11.23
C TYR A 760 7.84 -14.02 10.35
N HIS A 761 7.78 -15.26 10.87
CA HIS A 761 7.23 -16.41 10.16
C HIS A 761 5.68 -16.39 10.14
N PRO A 762 5.01 -16.36 8.98
CA PRO A 762 3.57 -16.18 8.86
C PRO A 762 2.73 -17.48 8.94
N VAL A 763 3.34 -18.66 9.04
CA VAL A 763 2.56 -19.90 9.26
C VAL A 763 1.90 -19.86 10.62
N ARG A 764 0.57 -19.92 10.63
CA ARG A 764 -0.22 -19.93 11.85
C ARG A 764 0.04 -21.16 12.72
N GLN A 765 0.18 -20.93 14.02
CA GLN A 765 0.26 -21.96 15.05
C GLN A 765 -1.01 -21.91 15.90
N THR A 766 -1.77 -23.00 15.95
CA THR A 766 -3.03 -23.10 16.70
C THR A 766 -2.83 -23.93 17.96
N SER A 767 -3.31 -23.40 19.09
CA SER A 767 -3.21 -23.96 20.43
C SER A 767 -4.44 -23.60 21.25
N GLU A 768 -4.61 -24.21 22.42
CA GLU A 768 -5.66 -23.85 23.38
C GLU A 768 -5.04 -23.29 24.67
N VAL A 769 -5.71 -22.35 25.31
CA VAL A 769 -5.36 -21.87 26.66
C VAL A 769 -6.56 -21.96 27.59
N ASN A 770 -6.35 -22.30 28.86
CA ASN A 770 -7.41 -22.23 29.86
C ASN A 770 -7.36 -20.88 30.59
N ILE A 771 -8.46 -20.14 30.57
CA ILE A 771 -8.64 -18.83 31.21
C ILE A 771 -9.86 -18.93 32.14
N LEU A 772 -9.61 -18.92 33.45
CA LEU A 772 -10.64 -18.97 34.50
C LEU A 772 -11.60 -20.18 34.41
N GLY A 773 -11.17 -21.28 33.78
CA GLY A 773 -11.99 -22.48 33.53
C GLY A 773 -12.38 -22.65 32.06
N HIS A 774 -12.51 -21.56 31.30
CA HIS A 774 -12.87 -21.57 29.88
C HIS A 774 -11.67 -21.91 28.99
N VAL A 775 -11.89 -22.63 27.91
CA VAL A 775 -10.84 -23.01 26.95
C VAL A 775 -10.96 -22.17 25.68
N ILE A 776 -9.96 -21.31 25.46
CA ILE A 776 -9.95 -20.31 24.40
C ILE A 776 -8.96 -20.74 23.32
N THR A 777 -9.40 -20.69 22.05
CA THR A 777 -8.53 -20.96 20.91
C THR A 777 -7.54 -19.80 20.73
N LYS A 778 -6.25 -20.13 20.76
CA LYS A 778 -5.11 -19.22 20.57
C LYS A 778 -4.42 -19.52 19.25
N VAL A 779 -4.36 -18.54 18.34
CA VAL A 779 -3.64 -18.65 17.06
C VAL A 779 -2.49 -17.64 17.03
N VAL A 780 -1.27 -18.06 16.72
CA VAL A 780 -0.09 -17.20 16.65
C VAL A 780 0.41 -17.09 15.20
N VAL A 781 0.62 -15.87 14.71
CA VAL A 781 1.07 -15.53 13.36
C VAL A 781 2.20 -14.50 13.45
N GLY A 782 3.45 -14.90 13.24
CA GLY A 782 4.58 -13.99 13.43
C GLY A 782 4.64 -13.39 14.85
N ASN A 783 4.56 -12.07 14.98
CA ASN A 783 4.43 -11.37 16.26
C ASN A 783 2.98 -11.15 16.74
N ALA A 784 1.99 -11.59 15.96
CA ALA A 784 0.58 -11.51 16.31
C ALA A 784 0.07 -12.75 17.06
N ILE A 785 -0.90 -12.53 17.95
CA ILE A 785 -1.61 -13.54 18.72
C ILE A 785 -3.09 -13.23 18.64
N HIS A 786 -3.92 -14.20 18.27
CA HIS A 786 -5.37 -14.10 18.24
C HIS A 786 -5.98 -14.96 19.34
N TYR A 787 -6.98 -14.44 20.04
CA TYR A 787 -7.80 -15.15 21.02
C TYR A 787 -9.27 -15.10 20.62
N PHE A 788 -9.83 -16.27 20.34
CA PHE A 788 -11.22 -16.42 19.91
C PHE A 788 -12.07 -16.98 21.06
N LEU A 789 -12.94 -16.15 21.65
CA LEU A 789 -13.87 -16.58 22.71
C LEU A 789 -15.10 -17.33 22.17
N ARG A 790 -15.41 -17.17 20.87
CA ARG A 790 -16.47 -17.89 20.13
C ARG A 790 -17.87 -17.82 20.75
N LEU A 791 -18.15 -16.76 21.52
CA LEU A 791 -19.47 -16.53 22.11
C LEU A 791 -20.46 -16.05 21.03
N PRO A 792 -21.58 -16.76 20.79
CA PRO A 792 -22.52 -16.39 19.73
C PRO A 792 -23.19 -15.04 20.02
N GLU A 793 -23.34 -14.22 18.97
CA GLU A 793 -23.68 -12.80 19.08
C GLU A 793 -25.01 -12.54 19.81
N TRP A 794 -26.12 -13.20 19.40
CA TRP A 794 -27.43 -12.92 20.00
C TRP A 794 -27.52 -13.41 21.47
N PRO A 795 -27.09 -14.64 21.82
CA PRO A 795 -27.01 -15.06 23.22
C PRO A 795 -26.04 -14.21 24.07
N LEU A 796 -24.99 -13.66 23.47
CA LEU A 796 -24.08 -12.72 24.14
C LEU A 796 -24.76 -11.36 24.39
N ILE A 797 -25.53 -10.81 23.43
CA ILE A 797 -26.35 -9.61 23.65
C ILE A 797 -27.38 -9.85 24.78
N ASP A 798 -27.98 -11.04 24.81
CA ASP A 798 -28.86 -11.49 25.89
C ASP A 798 -28.13 -11.49 27.25
N LEU A 799 -26.95 -12.10 27.38
CA LEU A 799 -26.11 -12.08 28.59
C LEU A 799 -25.74 -10.66 29.06
N LEU A 800 -25.51 -9.75 28.10
CA LEU A 800 -25.06 -8.39 28.36
C LEU A 800 -26.20 -7.45 28.76
N THR A 801 -27.46 -7.81 28.46
CA THR A 801 -28.68 -7.09 28.87
C THR A 801 -29.38 -7.73 30.08
N ALA A 802 -29.32 -9.05 30.21
CA ALA A 802 -30.07 -9.87 31.16
C ALA A 802 -29.22 -11.07 31.65
N PRO A 803 -29.53 -11.68 32.81
CA PRO A 803 -28.77 -12.83 33.32
C PRO A 803 -29.13 -14.13 32.58
N ARG A 804 -28.81 -14.21 31.29
CA ARG A 804 -28.95 -15.40 30.43
C ARG A 804 -27.56 -15.93 30.08
N ALA A 805 -27.22 -17.08 30.65
CA ALA A 805 -25.91 -17.70 30.44
C ALA A 805 -25.67 -18.11 28.98
N VAL A 806 -24.42 -18.05 28.53
CA VAL A 806 -23.99 -18.35 27.14
C VAL A 806 -22.80 -19.31 27.10
N SER A 807 -22.73 -20.11 26.05
CA SER A 807 -21.66 -21.08 25.79
C SER A 807 -20.96 -20.77 24.46
N PRO A 808 -19.64 -20.98 24.32
CA PRO A 808 -18.96 -20.87 23.03
C PRO A 808 -19.49 -21.87 21.99
N LEU A 809 -19.53 -21.47 20.72
CA LEU A 809 -20.07 -22.28 19.61
C LEU A 809 -19.36 -23.64 19.41
N ASP A 810 -18.09 -23.73 19.76
CA ASP A 810 -17.28 -24.96 19.74
C ASP A 810 -17.22 -25.69 21.09
N ARG A 811 -17.66 -25.04 22.18
CA ARG A 811 -17.64 -25.56 23.56
C ARG A 811 -19.02 -25.45 24.24
N PRO A 812 -20.07 -26.13 23.74
CA PRO A 812 -21.43 -26.06 24.29
C PRO A 812 -21.60 -26.62 25.72
N SER A 813 -20.53 -27.18 26.32
CA SER A 813 -20.48 -27.61 27.73
C SER A 813 -19.81 -26.60 28.67
N GLU A 814 -19.23 -25.53 28.14
CA GLU A 814 -18.63 -24.44 28.91
C GLU A 814 -19.63 -23.28 29.00
N THR A 815 -19.73 -22.60 30.14
CA THR A 815 -20.81 -21.64 30.40
C THR A 815 -20.30 -20.37 31.07
N TYR A 816 -20.48 -19.23 30.42
CA TYR A 816 -20.36 -17.90 31.00
C TYR A 816 -21.73 -17.55 31.61
N ALA A 817 -21.79 -17.37 32.92
CA ALA A 817 -23.07 -17.18 33.63
C ALA A 817 -23.52 -15.72 33.70
N SER A 818 -22.58 -14.78 33.56
CA SER A 818 -22.77 -13.34 33.70
C SER A 818 -21.85 -12.54 32.76
N LYS A 819 -22.20 -11.27 32.53
CA LYS A 819 -21.31 -10.30 31.88
C LYS A 819 -20.02 -10.06 32.69
N GLU A 820 -20.07 -10.24 34.01
CA GLU A 820 -18.91 -10.18 34.90
C GLU A 820 -17.91 -11.31 34.60
N ASP A 821 -18.37 -12.52 34.24
CA ASP A 821 -17.49 -13.62 33.83
C ASP A 821 -16.77 -13.29 32.50
N VAL A 822 -17.50 -12.75 31.53
CA VAL A 822 -16.92 -12.29 30.25
C VAL A 822 -15.88 -11.19 30.51
N ALA A 823 -16.21 -10.20 31.34
CA ALA A 823 -15.27 -9.14 31.72
C ALA A 823 -14.02 -9.69 32.44
N ALA A 824 -14.19 -10.70 33.31
CA ALA A 824 -13.08 -11.34 34.01
C ALA A 824 -12.15 -12.12 33.05
N VAL A 825 -12.71 -12.84 32.08
CA VAL A 825 -11.94 -13.54 31.04
C VAL A 825 -11.19 -12.55 30.14
N LEU A 826 -11.86 -11.49 29.66
CA LEU A 826 -11.24 -10.44 28.86
C LEU A 826 -10.11 -9.73 29.62
N LEU A 827 -10.36 -9.33 30.87
CA LEU A 827 -9.34 -8.74 31.75
C LEU A 827 -8.17 -9.71 31.96
N ARG A 828 -8.45 -11.01 32.15
CA ARG A 828 -7.40 -12.00 32.39
C ARG A 828 -6.50 -12.22 31.17
N LEU A 829 -7.05 -12.17 29.95
CA LEU A 829 -6.25 -12.16 28.72
C LEU A 829 -5.37 -10.90 28.63
N VAL A 830 -5.91 -9.72 28.96
CA VAL A 830 -5.14 -8.46 28.99
C VAL A 830 -4.03 -8.52 30.05
N GLN A 831 -4.29 -9.03 31.26
CA GLN A 831 -3.26 -9.23 32.30
C GLN A 831 -2.12 -10.18 31.87
N LEU A 832 -2.42 -11.21 31.07
CA LEU A 832 -1.42 -12.17 30.59
C LEU A 832 -0.50 -11.56 29.53
N GLU A 833 -1.04 -10.69 28.68
CA GLU A 833 -0.37 -10.23 27.47
C GLU A 833 0.18 -8.79 27.56
N ALA A 834 -0.35 -7.93 28.43
CA ALA A 834 0.10 -6.53 28.60
C ALA A 834 1.49 -6.47 29.27
N LYS A 835 2.56 -6.47 28.46
CA LYS A 835 3.95 -6.59 28.92
C LYS A 835 4.82 -5.41 28.47
N GLY A 836 5.62 -4.90 29.40
CA GLY A 836 6.46 -3.73 29.15
C GLY A 836 5.61 -2.50 28.81
N ARG A 837 5.87 -1.84 27.69
CA ARG A 837 5.02 -0.73 27.23
C ARG A 837 3.78 -1.27 26.52
N ALA A 838 2.67 -1.36 27.24
CA ALA A 838 1.41 -1.89 26.73
C ALA A 838 0.40 -0.78 26.37
N THR A 839 -0.27 -0.95 25.23
CA THR A 839 -1.44 -0.17 24.81
C THR A 839 -2.60 -1.11 24.48
N LEU A 840 -3.81 -0.75 24.91
CA LEU A 840 -5.07 -1.38 24.56
C LEU A 840 -5.87 -0.48 23.61
N HIS A 841 -6.26 -1.03 22.47
CA HIS A 841 -7.11 -0.43 21.45
C HIS A 841 -8.46 -1.16 21.45
N SER A 842 -9.58 -0.43 21.48
CA SER A 842 -10.94 -1.01 21.50
C SER A 842 -11.99 -0.03 20.96
N GLN A 843 -13.24 -0.48 20.82
CA GLN A 843 -14.36 0.38 20.41
C GLN A 843 -14.66 1.49 21.43
N GLN A 844 -15.00 2.67 20.91
CA GLN A 844 -15.75 3.67 21.66
C GLN A 844 -17.13 3.12 22.06
N PHE A 845 -17.61 3.50 23.24
CA PHE A 845 -18.82 2.95 23.85
C PHE A 845 -19.94 3.99 24.09
N GLU A 846 -19.77 5.19 23.53
CA GLU A 846 -20.79 6.24 23.41
C GLU A 846 -21.23 6.33 21.94
N PHE A 847 -22.49 6.65 21.67
CA PHE A 847 -23.05 6.84 20.32
C PHE A 847 -22.77 5.70 19.31
N VAL A 848 -22.75 4.45 19.79
CA VAL A 848 -22.47 3.28 18.95
C VAL A 848 -23.61 2.92 17.99
N ASP A 849 -23.24 2.13 16.99
CA ASP A 849 -24.08 1.50 15.98
C ASP A 849 -24.83 0.27 16.49
N HIS A 850 -24.16 -0.65 17.21
CA HIS A 850 -24.83 -1.75 17.91
C HIS A 850 -24.17 -2.16 19.22
N GLN A 851 -24.87 -2.98 20.02
CA GLN A 851 -24.52 -3.21 21.42
C GLN A 851 -23.14 -3.87 21.62
N LEU A 852 -22.77 -4.86 20.80
CA LEU A 852 -21.52 -5.60 21.00
C LEU A 852 -20.28 -4.70 20.89
N HIS A 853 -20.28 -3.74 19.95
CA HIS A 853 -19.25 -2.69 19.86
C HIS A 853 -19.13 -1.91 21.18
N SER A 854 -20.23 -1.36 21.71
CA SER A 854 -20.16 -0.65 23.00
C SER A 854 -19.74 -1.53 24.17
N MET A 855 -20.15 -2.80 24.21
CA MET A 855 -19.85 -3.67 25.34
C MET A 855 -18.40 -4.16 25.32
N ALA A 856 -17.79 -4.40 24.15
CA ALA A 856 -16.37 -4.73 24.05
C ALA A 856 -15.50 -3.66 24.72
N GLY A 857 -15.68 -2.39 24.33
CA GLY A 857 -14.97 -1.26 24.92
C GLY A 857 -15.32 -1.01 26.39
N LYS A 858 -16.63 -1.00 26.72
CA LYS A 858 -17.10 -0.65 28.07
C LYS A 858 -16.76 -1.68 29.14
N LEU A 859 -16.81 -2.97 28.82
CA LEU A 859 -16.45 -4.03 29.77
C LEU A 859 -14.96 -3.93 30.11
N ILE A 860 -14.08 -3.83 29.11
CA ILE A 860 -12.64 -3.76 29.39
C ILE A 860 -12.22 -2.42 30.01
N ALA A 861 -12.85 -1.30 29.65
CA ALA A 861 -12.62 0.00 30.29
C ALA A 861 -12.89 -0.08 31.80
N ASN A 862 -14.04 -0.61 32.19
CA ASN A 862 -14.41 -0.79 33.61
C ASN A 862 -13.48 -1.80 34.32
N ALA A 863 -13.16 -2.91 33.67
CA ALA A 863 -12.32 -3.96 34.25
C ALA A 863 -10.87 -3.50 34.47
N VAL A 864 -10.29 -2.77 33.50
CA VAL A 864 -8.95 -2.15 33.62
C VAL A 864 -8.94 -1.04 34.66
N ALA A 865 -10.01 -0.24 34.78
CA ALA A 865 -10.14 0.78 35.82
C ALA A 865 -10.24 0.17 37.25
N GLY A 866 -10.76 -1.05 37.38
CA GLY A 866 -10.79 -1.80 38.64
C GLY A 866 -9.49 -2.55 38.97
N ASP A 867 -8.63 -2.82 37.98
CA ASP A 867 -7.36 -3.53 38.17
C ASP A 867 -6.25 -2.58 38.62
N LYS A 868 -5.66 -2.86 39.79
CA LYS A 868 -4.63 -1.99 40.42
C LYS A 868 -3.31 -1.88 39.66
N VAL A 869 -3.01 -2.78 38.72
CA VAL A 869 -1.77 -2.76 37.95
C VAL A 869 -2.03 -2.16 36.57
N LEU A 870 -3.07 -2.63 35.88
CA LEU A 870 -3.39 -2.17 34.54
C LEU A 870 -3.91 -0.71 34.54
N SER A 871 -4.65 -0.28 35.58
CA SER A 871 -5.03 1.13 35.72
C SER A 871 -3.84 2.09 35.86
N GLU A 872 -2.66 1.62 36.28
CA GLU A 872 -1.44 2.43 36.36
C GLU A 872 -0.59 2.36 35.08
N CYS A 873 -0.46 1.19 34.46
CA CYS A 873 0.51 0.94 33.39
C CYS A 873 -0.07 0.84 31.97
N LEU A 874 -1.34 0.45 31.81
CA LEU A 874 -1.92 0.15 30.49
C LEU A 874 -2.47 1.42 29.83
N SER A 875 -1.78 1.88 28.77
CA SER A 875 -2.34 2.93 27.91
C SER A 875 -3.58 2.42 27.20
N GLN A 876 -4.59 3.27 27.02
CA GLN A 876 -5.84 2.91 26.34
C GLN A 876 -6.14 3.90 25.21
N ALA A 877 -6.75 3.43 24.12
CA ALA A 877 -7.26 4.23 23.03
C ALA A 877 -8.58 3.63 22.53
N TYR A 878 -9.59 4.47 22.37
CA TYR A 878 -10.94 4.07 21.96
C TYR A 878 -11.26 4.68 20.60
N TYR A 879 -11.80 3.87 19.69
CA TYR A 879 -11.96 4.19 18.27
C TYR A 879 -13.42 4.18 17.86
N TRP A 880 -13.80 5.11 16.97
CA TRP A 880 -15.09 5.06 16.30
C TRP A 880 -15.12 3.96 15.25
N GLY A 881 -16.25 3.26 15.15
CA GLY A 881 -16.56 2.32 14.08
C GLY A 881 -17.39 2.96 12.98
N TYR A 882 -18.55 2.37 12.69
CA TYR A 882 -19.45 2.82 11.63
C TYR A 882 -19.99 4.25 11.78
N GLN A 883 -19.84 4.90 12.94
CA GLN A 883 -20.24 6.29 13.16
C GLN A 883 -19.58 7.27 12.16
N HIS A 884 -18.37 6.95 11.70
CA HIS A 884 -17.58 7.77 10.77
C HIS A 884 -17.23 7.04 9.45
N TRP A 885 -17.96 5.97 9.08
CA TRP A 885 -17.65 5.18 7.87
C TRP A 885 -17.76 5.94 6.53
N LEU A 886 -18.55 7.02 6.48
CA LEU A 886 -18.73 7.86 5.29
C LEU A 886 -17.90 9.15 5.32
N ASP A 887 -17.19 9.43 6.42
CA ASP A 887 -16.35 10.63 6.57
C ASP A 887 -15.16 10.63 5.57
N PRO A 888 -14.47 11.76 5.34
CA PRO A 888 -13.33 11.82 4.43
C PRO A 888 -12.14 10.97 4.92
N VAL A 889 -11.70 10.01 4.10
CA VAL A 889 -10.48 9.17 4.29
C VAL A 889 -9.34 9.97 4.94
N ASN A 890 -8.93 9.55 6.14
CA ASN A 890 -7.96 10.27 6.98
C ASN A 890 -6.60 9.56 7.10
N ILE A 891 -6.48 8.32 6.60
CA ILE A 891 -5.20 7.63 6.45
C ILE A 891 -4.51 8.16 5.19
N LEU A 892 -3.62 9.13 5.39
CA LEU A 892 -2.90 9.83 4.30
C LEU A 892 -1.59 9.14 3.88
N ASP A 893 -1.11 8.14 4.64
CA ASP A 893 0.05 7.34 4.25
C ASP A 893 -0.37 6.27 3.22
N PRO A 894 0.17 6.30 1.98
CA PRO A 894 -0.23 5.36 0.93
C PRO A 894 0.20 3.92 1.24
N PHE A 895 1.27 3.68 2.00
CA PHE A 895 1.69 2.33 2.37
C PHE A 895 0.76 1.73 3.42
N VAL A 896 0.29 2.54 4.38
CA VAL A 896 -0.72 2.10 5.36
C VAL A 896 -2.05 1.82 4.66
N PHE A 897 -2.49 2.68 3.74
CA PHE A 897 -3.74 2.52 3.00
C PHE A 897 -3.71 1.33 2.02
N GLU A 898 -2.69 1.21 1.17
CA GLU A 898 -2.54 0.05 0.28
C GLU A 898 -2.33 -1.24 1.07
N GLY A 899 -1.65 -1.18 2.22
CA GLY A 899 -1.52 -2.28 3.17
C GLY A 899 -2.86 -2.76 3.72
N GLN A 900 -3.70 -1.83 4.21
CA GLN A 900 -5.07 -2.14 4.68
C GLN A 900 -5.89 -2.79 3.57
N ARG A 901 -5.85 -2.26 2.34
CA ARG A 901 -6.59 -2.80 1.19
C ARG A 901 -6.12 -4.21 0.82
N ARG A 902 -4.82 -4.49 0.90
CA ARG A 902 -4.27 -5.85 0.68
C ARG A 902 -4.61 -6.82 1.81
N ALA A 903 -4.62 -6.37 3.06
CA ALA A 903 -5.06 -7.17 4.20
C ALA A 903 -6.56 -7.51 4.11
N TRP A 904 -7.40 -6.53 3.73
CA TRP A 904 -8.84 -6.73 3.49
C TRP A 904 -9.12 -7.65 2.29
N LEU A 905 -8.31 -7.55 1.23
CA LEU A 905 -8.38 -8.47 0.08
C LEU A 905 -8.05 -9.91 0.48
N ALA A 906 -7.04 -10.12 1.34
CA ALA A 906 -6.70 -11.43 1.89
C ALA A 906 -7.80 -11.98 2.81
N LEU A 907 -8.40 -11.13 3.65
CA LEU A 907 -9.55 -11.44 4.50
C LEU A 907 -10.75 -11.93 3.67
N SER A 908 -11.20 -11.11 2.71
CA SER A 908 -12.36 -11.45 1.88
C SER A 908 -12.12 -12.70 1.04
N SER A 909 -10.91 -12.88 0.51
CA SER A 909 -10.52 -14.09 -0.24
C SER A 909 -10.46 -15.34 0.64
N ALA A 910 -10.10 -15.22 1.92
CA ALA A 910 -10.15 -16.33 2.87
C ALA A 910 -11.57 -16.68 3.32
N VAL A 911 -12.41 -15.67 3.59
CA VAL A 911 -13.84 -15.85 3.90
C VAL A 911 -14.54 -16.56 2.75
N MET A 912 -14.45 -16.04 1.53
CA MET A 912 -15.16 -16.57 0.36
C MET A 912 -14.71 -17.99 -0.05
N ARG A 913 -13.48 -18.42 0.29
CA ARG A 913 -13.03 -19.82 0.09
C ARG A 913 -13.73 -20.82 1.02
N LEU A 914 -14.27 -20.37 2.16
CA LEU A 914 -14.96 -21.21 3.13
C LEU A 914 -16.48 -20.98 3.13
N TYR A 915 -16.91 -19.78 2.78
CA TYR A 915 -18.30 -19.32 2.76
C TYR A 915 -18.53 -18.43 1.52
N PRO A 916 -18.71 -19.02 0.31
CA PRO A 916 -18.70 -18.27 -0.95
C PRO A 916 -19.88 -17.31 -1.13
N TRP A 917 -20.97 -17.50 -0.37
CA TRP A 917 -22.22 -16.74 -0.52
C TRP A 917 -22.17 -15.32 0.09
N GLN A 918 -21.09 -14.92 0.77
CA GLN A 918 -20.94 -13.57 1.31
C GLN A 918 -19.52 -13.03 1.09
N SER A 919 -19.42 -11.76 0.68
CA SER A 919 -18.15 -11.09 0.36
C SER A 919 -17.90 -9.88 1.25
N PRO A 920 -17.01 -9.99 2.25
CA PRO A 920 -16.60 -8.86 3.10
C PRO A 920 -16.04 -7.68 2.31
N TRP A 921 -15.54 -7.90 1.09
CA TRP A 921 -15.16 -6.80 0.18
C TRP A 921 -16.37 -5.93 -0.14
N VAL A 922 -17.44 -6.49 -0.72
CA VAL A 922 -18.59 -5.68 -1.17
C VAL A 922 -19.29 -5.00 0.03
N ASP A 923 -19.40 -5.72 1.16
CA ASP A 923 -20.07 -5.20 2.36
C ASP A 923 -19.30 -4.03 3.03
N HIS A 924 -17.97 -3.91 2.88
CA HIS A 924 -17.15 -2.95 3.67
C HIS A 924 -16.02 -2.20 2.94
N ILE A 925 -15.80 -2.39 1.64
CA ILE A 925 -14.71 -1.70 0.89
C ILE A 925 -14.83 -0.16 0.91
N SER A 926 -16.03 0.36 1.15
CA SER A 926 -16.31 1.78 1.37
C SER A 926 -15.63 2.37 2.61
N VAL A 927 -15.39 1.55 3.65
CA VAL A 927 -14.89 1.97 4.97
C VAL A 927 -13.38 2.25 4.96
N LEU A 928 -12.61 1.51 4.16
CA LEU A 928 -11.14 1.50 4.23
C LEU A 928 -10.52 2.89 4.00
N GLY A 929 -9.36 3.15 4.63
CA GLY A 929 -8.70 4.45 4.67
C GLY A 929 -9.10 5.32 5.87
N ARG A 930 -9.69 4.73 6.92
CA ARG A 930 -10.21 5.43 8.09
C ARG A 930 -9.69 4.84 9.40
N GLU A 931 -9.28 5.73 10.30
CA GLU A 931 -9.02 5.43 11.72
C GLU A 931 -9.33 6.70 12.54
N TYR A 932 -10.43 6.70 13.31
CA TYR A 932 -10.81 7.86 14.12
C TYR A 932 -10.74 7.53 15.62
N ILE A 933 -9.76 8.12 16.30
CA ILE A 933 -9.65 8.04 17.77
C ILE A 933 -10.76 8.90 18.39
N ALA A 934 -11.62 8.28 19.19
CA ALA A 934 -12.63 8.95 19.99
C ALA A 934 -12.05 9.49 21.30
N SER A 935 -11.23 8.69 21.99
CA SER A 935 -10.56 9.10 23.23
C SER A 935 -9.29 8.28 23.49
N SER A 936 -8.44 8.74 24.43
CA SER A 936 -7.28 7.98 24.89
C SER A 936 -6.91 8.29 26.34
N ILE A 937 -6.30 7.31 27.01
CA ILE A 937 -5.81 7.39 28.38
C ILE A 937 -4.34 6.95 28.36
N PRO A 938 -3.38 7.87 28.18
CA PRO A 938 -1.96 7.52 28.10
C PRO A 938 -1.39 7.17 29.49
N ARG A 939 -0.52 6.14 29.53
CA ARG A 939 0.23 5.73 30.73
C ARG A 939 1.73 5.72 30.45
N THR A 940 2.52 6.06 31.45
CA THR A 940 3.99 6.10 31.40
C THR A 940 4.71 4.97 32.14
N PRO A 941 4.15 4.34 33.21
CA PRO A 941 4.74 3.13 33.79
C PRO A 941 4.76 1.96 32.80
N LEU A 942 5.67 1.01 33.01
CA LEU A 942 5.71 -0.25 32.27
C LEU A 942 4.87 -1.31 33.02
N CYS A 943 4.08 -2.09 32.27
CA CYS A 943 3.35 -3.22 32.83
C CYS A 943 4.32 -4.38 33.16
N PRO A 944 4.11 -5.12 34.28
CA PRO A 944 5.01 -6.17 34.73
C PRO A 944 5.25 -7.27 33.71
N SER A 945 6.52 -7.68 33.56
CA SER A 945 7.01 -8.81 32.75
C SER A 945 6.29 -10.12 33.02
#